data_AF-A0A3P6R4D4-F1
#
_entry.id   AF-A0A3P6R4D4-F1
#
_cell.length_a   1.000
_cell.length_b   1.000
_cell.length_c   1.000
_cell.angle_alpha   90.00
_cell.angle_beta   90.00
_cell.angle_gamma   90.00
#
_symmetry.space_group_name_H-M   'P 1'
#
loop_
_entity.id
_entity.type
_entity.pdbx_description
1 polymer ?
#
loop_
_entity_poly.entity_id
_entity_poly.type
_entity_poly.pdbx_seq_one_letter_code
_entity_poly.pdbx_strand_id
1 'polypeptide(L)'
;MKAHFNRTDFNVDRFVNLARRRATLAQIHNDLRVYLKVVQNAMIELINDDYADFVNLSSNLVGLKETIDKLNKDIESIWSDLSGSTHDVMQTAEAIDQQANELADCRTAQMDLSSKISLILALERLADRIASRPDTVDSFWLGGLSDAVVDMELWFRKLSKPEDQLCEARNACIRHVQRIVEELLVDDLKADCLNTGRLLGILTLISGIDSASSRIMTEVIDPKVEKSFDDLGLFLENILAKVNELREEWSSKLIKNAMRVSTITPFLDKCLLTYIVSMLDSHFGSVLVPIDNRLFHRCYSRVCEFIRDWPDAVISRTILKMIRDRFNLIVYFKLQTNNLLTKMNDNKEPSAFKLITAATSVERSSESEKNQITSDGNHPRMRSFSLDDDEVKLHCEYSAIFVDSLTSLWRDDFYLASILDKLWDLSMKLLEKYSTWLDALIKFFENDENKIDEYDGWRILCAVYGDCLTIDTRIFDIALTSIWPKIREVGLDVTMFGQCLSAFSSRITVKRTQLENIIVRNIVALLNKAMEGVSDIPRHYRWTKKPHPTEVSLYMNEAFAIFNAFKEEVGSRSWGDEEIENVSKRILDESLGAFCVKAEQVIESVEQTGSSLQRFKRKTGTGAGAGSDQVNAADTDEGKIRSQLMLDLNLCQTNAAGLDLDTSRINELIIRAGLTTKSPTDNIIKSGPIHSLPDMSIVKD
;
A
#
# COMPACT_ATOMS: atom_id res chain seq x y z
N MET A 1 -28.55 21.55 -142.89
CA MET A 1 -28.73 20.23 -143.54
C MET A 1 -29.12 19.14 -142.55
N LYS A 2 -28.38 18.89 -141.44
CA LYS A 2 -28.66 17.83 -140.44
C LYS A 2 -30.15 17.68 -140.03
N ALA A 3 -30.81 18.79 -139.71
CA ALA A 3 -32.20 18.79 -139.25
C ALA A 3 -33.26 18.33 -140.27
N HIS A 4 -32.92 18.25 -141.57
CA HIS A 4 -33.84 17.70 -142.58
C HIS A 4 -33.75 16.16 -142.70
N PHE A 5 -32.58 15.56 -142.43
CA PHE A 5 -32.38 14.10 -142.49
C PHE A 5 -33.06 13.35 -141.35
N ASN A 6 -33.22 14.02 -140.20
CA ASN A 6 -33.92 13.46 -139.04
C ASN A 6 -35.46 13.60 -139.16
N ARG A 7 -35.98 14.09 -140.31
CA ARG A 7 -37.42 14.23 -140.57
C ARG A 7 -37.93 13.08 -141.44
N THR A 8 -39.14 12.61 -141.16
CA THR A 8 -39.76 11.45 -141.82
C THR A 8 -40.27 11.75 -143.24
N ASP A 9 -40.58 13.00 -143.56
CA ASP A 9 -41.06 13.48 -144.88
C ASP A 9 -39.91 13.92 -145.81
N PHE A 10 -38.68 13.48 -145.50
CA PHE A 10 -37.49 13.85 -146.25
C PHE A 10 -37.60 13.39 -147.71
N ASN A 11 -37.95 14.33 -148.58
CA ASN A 11 -38.00 14.12 -150.01
C ASN A 11 -36.70 14.61 -150.66
N VAL A 12 -36.02 13.71 -151.36
CA VAL A 12 -34.72 13.95 -151.98
C VAL A 12 -34.77 15.07 -153.02
N ASP A 13 -35.79 15.10 -153.89
CA ASP A 13 -35.92 16.11 -154.95
C ASP A 13 -36.09 17.52 -154.40
N ARG A 14 -36.92 17.66 -153.36
CA ARG A 14 -37.16 18.96 -152.73
C ARG A 14 -35.91 19.48 -152.03
N PHE A 15 -35.15 18.58 -151.40
CA PHE A 15 -33.89 18.90 -150.74
C PHE A 15 -32.78 19.31 -151.72
N VAL A 16 -32.60 18.57 -152.83
CA VAL A 16 -31.61 18.90 -153.86
C VAL A 16 -31.94 20.24 -154.52
N ASN A 17 -33.22 20.51 -154.85
CA ASN A 17 -33.62 21.77 -155.48
C ASN A 17 -33.35 23.00 -154.59
N LEU A 18 -33.62 22.90 -153.29
CA LEU A 18 -33.31 23.97 -152.33
C LEU A 18 -31.80 24.18 -152.15
N ALA A 19 -31.04 23.08 -152.10
CA ALA A 19 -29.60 23.14 -151.91
C ALA A 19 -28.86 23.62 -153.19
N ARG A 20 -29.36 23.31 -154.40
CA ARG A 20 -28.78 23.73 -155.71
C ARG A 20 -28.74 25.24 -155.92
N ARG A 21 -29.65 25.99 -155.29
CA ARG A 21 -29.71 27.47 -155.36
C ARG A 21 -28.60 28.16 -154.58
N ARG A 22 -27.97 27.47 -153.63
CA ARG A 22 -26.93 28.04 -152.76
C ARG A 22 -25.56 27.42 -152.97
N ALA A 23 -25.51 26.20 -153.47
CA ALA A 23 -24.29 25.48 -153.74
C ALA A 23 -24.46 24.61 -154.99
N THR A 24 -23.37 24.27 -155.64
CA THR A 24 -23.36 23.40 -156.82
C THR A 24 -23.73 21.95 -156.46
N LEU A 25 -24.26 21.19 -157.43
CA LEU A 25 -24.70 19.79 -157.19
C LEU A 25 -23.59 18.89 -156.65
N ALA A 26 -22.35 19.08 -157.12
CA ALA A 26 -21.17 18.39 -156.63
C ALA A 26 -20.91 18.67 -155.15
N GLN A 27 -21.17 19.90 -154.69
CA GLN A 27 -21.04 20.27 -153.28
C GLN A 27 -22.05 19.53 -152.39
N ILE A 28 -23.30 19.36 -152.82
CA ILE A 28 -24.37 18.77 -151.98
C ILE A 28 -24.23 17.25 -151.84
N HIS A 29 -23.92 16.53 -152.93
CA HIS A 29 -23.63 15.09 -152.84
C HIS A 29 -22.42 14.84 -151.92
N ASN A 30 -21.41 15.72 -152.00
CA ASN A 30 -20.28 15.68 -151.09
C ASN A 30 -20.75 15.88 -149.64
N ASP A 31 -21.58 16.89 -149.35
CA ASP A 31 -22.12 17.17 -148.01
C ASP A 31 -22.94 16.01 -147.42
N LEU A 32 -23.69 15.30 -148.26
CA LEU A 32 -24.51 14.14 -147.89
C LEU A 32 -23.68 12.90 -147.55
N ARG A 33 -22.68 12.59 -148.37
CA ARG A 33 -21.70 11.53 -148.10
C ARG A 33 -20.90 11.86 -146.83
N VAL A 34 -20.59 13.14 -146.65
CA VAL A 34 -20.01 13.67 -145.42
C VAL A 34 -20.95 13.40 -144.24
N TYR A 35 -22.26 13.62 -144.36
CA TYR A 35 -23.19 13.38 -143.24
C TYR A 35 -23.39 11.90 -142.87
N LEU A 36 -23.55 10.99 -143.84
CA LEU A 36 -23.64 9.55 -143.55
C LEU A 36 -22.37 9.08 -142.81
N LYS A 37 -21.21 9.55 -143.27
CA LYS A 37 -19.92 9.31 -142.61
C LYS A 37 -19.91 9.85 -141.18
N VAL A 38 -20.52 11.02 -140.93
CA VAL A 38 -20.68 11.57 -139.58
C VAL A 38 -21.56 10.67 -138.69
N VAL A 39 -22.66 10.11 -139.20
CA VAL A 39 -23.58 9.30 -138.37
C VAL A 39 -23.02 7.91 -138.07
N GLN A 40 -22.40 7.23 -139.04
CA GLN A 40 -21.69 5.98 -138.77
C GLN A 40 -20.52 6.20 -137.80
N ASN A 41 -19.80 7.32 -137.98
CA ASN A 41 -18.80 7.72 -137.01
C ASN A 41 -19.40 7.93 -135.62
N ALA A 42 -20.56 8.58 -135.48
CA ALA A 42 -21.18 8.80 -134.16
C ALA A 42 -21.59 7.50 -133.46
N MET A 43 -22.09 6.48 -134.18
CA MET A 43 -22.41 5.18 -133.58
C MET A 43 -21.15 4.43 -133.14
N ILE A 44 -20.11 4.46 -133.98
CA ILE A 44 -18.79 3.90 -133.66
C ILE A 44 -18.19 4.62 -132.46
N GLU A 45 -18.32 5.95 -132.39
CA GLU A 45 -17.90 6.76 -131.24
C GLU A 45 -18.61 6.31 -129.97
N LEU A 46 -19.93 6.09 -130.01
CA LEU A 46 -20.70 5.71 -128.82
C LEU A 46 -20.33 4.30 -128.30
N ILE A 47 -20.12 3.33 -129.21
CA ILE A 47 -19.63 2.00 -128.82
C ILE A 47 -18.20 2.08 -128.29
N ASN A 48 -17.35 2.90 -128.91
CA ASN A 48 -15.97 3.10 -128.46
C ASN A 48 -15.92 3.77 -127.09
N ASP A 49 -16.82 4.72 -126.80
CA ASP A 49 -16.92 5.38 -125.51
C ASP A 49 -17.34 4.39 -124.41
N ASP A 50 -18.40 3.60 -124.64
CA ASP A 50 -18.83 2.57 -123.67
C ASP A 50 -17.76 1.49 -123.44
N TYR A 51 -17.05 1.09 -124.51
CA TYR A 51 -15.93 0.16 -124.40
C TYR A 51 -14.75 0.78 -123.65
N ALA A 52 -14.45 2.05 -123.90
CA ALA A 52 -13.42 2.79 -123.18
C ALA A 52 -13.75 2.89 -121.69
N ASP A 53 -15.02 3.14 -121.34
CA ASP A 53 -15.46 3.20 -119.94
C ASP A 53 -15.34 1.85 -119.22
N PHE A 54 -15.72 0.74 -119.87
CA PHE A 54 -15.54 -0.60 -119.29
C PHE A 54 -14.05 -0.96 -119.12
N VAL A 55 -13.22 -0.65 -120.12
CA VAL A 55 -11.77 -0.89 -120.06
C VAL A 55 -11.14 -0.01 -118.97
N ASN A 56 -11.55 1.25 -118.86
CA ASN A 56 -11.07 2.16 -117.81
C ASN A 56 -11.48 1.67 -116.42
N LEU A 57 -12.73 1.22 -116.22
CA LEU A 57 -13.18 0.73 -114.91
C LEU A 57 -12.46 -0.57 -114.51
N SER A 58 -12.32 -1.52 -115.44
CA SER A 58 -11.62 -2.78 -115.17
C SER A 58 -10.12 -2.54 -114.89
N SER A 59 -9.47 -1.66 -115.66
CA SER A 59 -8.09 -1.25 -115.42
C SER A 59 -7.92 -0.55 -114.08
N ASN A 60 -8.84 0.35 -113.70
CA ASN A 60 -8.81 1.04 -112.41
C ASN A 60 -9.05 0.09 -111.24
N LEU A 61 -9.93 -0.91 -111.37
CA LEU A 61 -10.20 -1.87 -110.30
C LEU A 61 -9.02 -2.83 -110.08
N VAL A 62 -8.36 -3.24 -111.16
CA VAL A 62 -7.10 -4.01 -111.09
C VAL A 62 -5.98 -3.15 -110.48
N GLY A 63 -5.86 -1.89 -110.90
CA GLY A 63 -4.92 -0.93 -110.31
C GLY A 63 -5.18 -0.68 -108.82
N LEU A 64 -6.45 -0.65 -108.39
CA LEU A 64 -6.82 -0.54 -106.97
C LEU A 64 -6.37 -1.77 -106.17
N LYS A 65 -6.47 -2.97 -106.76
CA LYS A 65 -5.96 -4.18 -106.10
C LYS A 65 -4.44 -4.10 -105.93
N GLU A 66 -3.72 -3.68 -106.97
CA GLU A 66 -2.28 -3.48 -106.89
C GLU A 66 -1.88 -2.42 -105.86
N THR A 67 -2.64 -1.33 -105.73
CA THR A 67 -2.38 -0.32 -104.69
C THR A 67 -2.69 -0.83 -103.29
N ILE A 68 -3.76 -1.61 -103.10
CA ILE A 68 -4.08 -2.27 -101.82
C ILE A 68 -2.98 -3.26 -101.43
N ASP A 69 -2.54 -4.10 -102.37
CA ASP A 69 -1.46 -5.06 -102.13
C ASP A 69 -0.14 -4.35 -101.79
N LYS A 70 0.14 -3.21 -102.43
CA LYS A 70 1.29 -2.36 -102.09
C LYS A 70 1.14 -1.74 -100.70
N LEU A 71 -0.03 -1.21 -100.37
CA LEU A 71 -0.29 -0.58 -99.08
C LEU A 71 -0.19 -1.59 -97.92
N ASN A 72 -0.66 -2.83 -98.14
CA ASN A 72 -0.46 -3.93 -97.18
C ASN A 72 1.02 -4.24 -96.97
N LYS A 73 1.82 -4.32 -98.05
CA LYS A 73 3.28 -4.53 -97.93
C LYS A 73 3.97 -3.37 -97.22
N ASP A 74 3.58 -2.13 -97.51
CA ASP A 74 4.14 -0.95 -96.86
C ASP A 74 3.77 -0.94 -95.37
N ILE A 75 2.54 -1.33 -94.99
CA ILE A 75 2.11 -1.49 -93.59
C ILE A 75 2.91 -2.60 -92.90
N GLU A 76 3.08 -3.77 -93.52
CA GLU A 76 3.88 -4.86 -92.97
C GLU A 76 5.34 -4.43 -92.74
N SER A 77 5.92 -3.69 -93.70
CA SER A 77 7.26 -3.12 -93.57
C SER A 77 7.34 -2.12 -92.43
N ILE A 78 6.42 -1.14 -92.36
CA ILE A 78 6.39 -0.13 -91.30
C ILE A 78 6.19 -0.80 -89.94
N TRP A 79 5.35 -1.83 -89.85
CA TRP A 79 5.16 -2.58 -88.61
C TRP A 79 6.43 -3.31 -88.19
N SER A 80 7.12 -3.95 -89.13
CA SER A 80 8.42 -4.58 -88.89
C SER A 80 9.45 -3.55 -88.40
N ASP A 81 9.53 -2.40 -89.05
CA ASP A 81 10.45 -1.31 -88.68
C ASP A 81 10.10 -0.72 -87.31
N LEU A 82 8.81 -0.52 -87.01
CA LEU A 82 8.34 -0.04 -85.72
C LEU A 82 8.62 -1.04 -84.60
N SER A 83 8.38 -2.34 -84.85
CA SER A 83 8.67 -3.40 -83.90
C SER A 83 10.17 -3.53 -83.65
N GLY A 84 10.99 -3.43 -84.70
CA GLY A 84 12.45 -3.41 -84.59
C GLY A 84 12.94 -2.20 -83.79
N SER A 85 12.49 -1.00 -84.15
CA SER A 85 12.83 0.24 -83.44
C SER A 85 12.39 0.22 -81.97
N THR A 86 11.19 -0.28 -81.68
CA THR A 86 10.72 -0.42 -80.29
C THR A 86 11.58 -1.41 -79.50
N HIS A 87 11.99 -2.51 -80.13
CA HIS A 87 12.89 -3.48 -79.52
C HIS A 87 14.28 -2.87 -79.23
N ASP A 88 14.84 -2.13 -80.19
CA ASP A 88 16.13 -1.44 -80.02
C ASP A 88 16.04 -0.36 -78.91
N VAL A 89 14.94 0.39 -78.83
CA VAL A 89 14.69 1.35 -77.75
C VAL A 89 14.58 0.63 -76.39
N MET A 90 13.93 -0.52 -76.33
CA MET A 90 13.82 -1.30 -75.10
C MET A 90 15.20 -1.83 -74.66
N GLN A 91 15.99 -2.39 -75.58
CA GLN A 91 17.35 -2.85 -75.30
C GLN A 91 18.27 -1.71 -74.83
N THR A 92 18.17 -0.54 -75.46
CA THR A 92 18.96 0.63 -75.05
C THR A 92 18.51 1.17 -73.70
N ALA A 93 17.21 1.17 -73.39
CA ALA A 93 16.71 1.53 -72.06
C ALA A 93 17.19 0.56 -70.97
N GLU A 94 17.17 -0.75 -71.24
CA GLU A 94 17.72 -1.78 -70.34
C GLU A 94 19.24 -1.58 -70.12
N ALA A 95 19.99 -1.31 -71.19
CA ALA A 95 21.42 -1.02 -71.09
C ALA A 95 21.71 0.26 -70.28
N ILE A 96 20.88 1.30 -70.43
CA ILE A 96 21.00 2.54 -69.65
C ILE A 96 20.69 2.27 -68.18
N ASP A 97 19.64 1.51 -67.87
CA ASP A 97 19.29 1.17 -66.48
C ASP A 97 20.41 0.35 -65.82
N GLN A 98 20.96 -0.62 -66.55
CA GLN A 98 22.12 -1.38 -66.09
C GLN A 98 23.33 -0.47 -65.80
N GLN A 99 23.67 0.43 -66.72
CA GLN A 99 24.78 1.38 -66.51
C GLN A 99 24.50 2.35 -65.36
N ALA A 100 23.26 2.80 -65.18
CA ALA A 100 22.87 3.67 -64.07
C ALA A 100 23.04 2.96 -62.72
N ASN A 101 22.65 1.69 -62.65
CA ASN A 101 22.85 0.84 -61.46
C ASN A 101 24.34 0.61 -61.19
N GLU A 102 25.14 0.23 -62.19
CA GLU A 102 26.59 0.07 -62.06
C GLU A 102 27.28 1.37 -61.60
N LEU A 103 26.83 2.53 -62.10
CA LEU A 103 27.36 3.83 -61.73
C LEU A 103 26.95 4.24 -60.30
N ALA A 104 25.73 3.89 -59.88
CA ALA A 104 25.29 4.06 -58.49
C ALA A 104 26.14 3.21 -57.54
N ASP A 105 26.35 1.93 -57.85
CA ASP A 105 27.20 1.02 -57.07
C ASP A 105 28.64 1.54 -56.98
N CYS A 106 29.22 1.98 -58.09
CA CYS A 106 30.55 2.57 -58.13
C CYS A 106 30.66 3.83 -57.26
N ARG A 107 29.64 4.72 -57.30
CA ARG A 107 29.59 5.90 -56.42
C ARG A 107 29.52 5.52 -54.94
N THR A 108 28.74 4.51 -54.57
CA THR A 108 28.69 4.06 -53.17
C THR A 108 30.04 3.49 -52.71
N ALA A 109 30.72 2.69 -53.55
CA ALA A 109 32.05 2.19 -53.27
C ALA A 109 33.09 3.32 -53.14
N GLN A 110 33.00 4.37 -53.98
CA GLN A 110 33.87 5.53 -53.90
C GLN A 110 33.66 6.33 -52.60
N MET A 111 32.41 6.51 -52.17
CA MET A 111 32.08 7.17 -50.89
C MET A 111 32.60 6.37 -49.69
N ASP A 112 32.50 5.04 -49.72
CA ASP A 112 33.05 4.15 -48.70
C ASP A 112 34.57 4.26 -48.62
N LEU A 113 35.27 4.16 -49.76
CA LEU A 113 36.72 4.30 -49.82
C LEU A 113 37.20 5.67 -49.34
N SER A 114 36.53 6.75 -49.74
CA SER A 114 36.84 8.11 -49.26
C SER A 114 36.67 8.24 -47.75
N SER A 115 35.64 7.62 -47.19
CA SER A 115 35.39 7.60 -45.75
C SER A 115 36.45 6.79 -45.00
N LYS A 116 36.90 5.65 -45.57
CA LYS A 116 38.03 4.85 -45.04
C LYS A 116 39.33 5.64 -45.01
N ILE A 117 39.69 6.31 -46.11
CA ILE A 117 40.90 7.14 -46.18
C ILE A 117 40.83 8.26 -45.13
N SER A 118 39.67 8.91 -45.01
CA SER A 118 39.46 9.98 -44.03
C SER A 118 39.60 9.47 -42.59
N LEU A 119 39.08 8.27 -42.29
CA LEU A 119 39.27 7.64 -40.97
C LEU A 119 40.74 7.31 -40.69
N ILE A 120 41.47 6.76 -41.66
CA ILE A 120 42.90 6.44 -41.49
C ILE A 120 43.68 7.72 -41.18
N LEU A 121 43.46 8.79 -41.94
CA LEU A 121 44.09 10.09 -41.69
C LEU A 121 43.72 10.65 -40.31
N ALA A 122 42.47 10.48 -39.86
CA ALA A 122 42.05 10.89 -38.53
C ALA A 122 42.73 10.05 -37.42
N LEU A 123 42.89 8.75 -37.62
CA LEU A 123 43.60 7.85 -36.72
C LEU A 123 45.09 8.19 -36.63
N GLU A 124 45.75 8.46 -37.77
CA GLU A 124 47.14 8.91 -37.82
C GLU A 124 47.32 10.23 -37.06
N ARG A 125 46.44 11.22 -37.31
CA ARG A 125 46.46 12.50 -36.57
C ARG A 125 46.28 12.30 -35.07
N LEU A 126 45.39 11.40 -34.66
CA LEU A 126 45.18 11.08 -33.26
C LEU A 126 46.41 10.38 -32.65
N ALA A 127 47.01 9.42 -33.36
CA ALA A 127 48.21 8.73 -32.94
C ALA A 127 49.41 9.68 -32.80
N ASP A 128 49.62 10.58 -33.75
CA ASP A 128 50.67 11.60 -33.72
C ASP A 128 50.48 12.56 -32.52
N ARG A 129 49.23 12.90 -32.20
CA ARG A 129 48.91 13.73 -31.02
C ARG A 129 49.14 13.01 -29.71
N ILE A 130 48.82 11.71 -29.64
CA ILE A 130 49.14 10.87 -28.48
C ILE A 130 50.66 10.76 -28.31
N ALA A 131 51.41 10.61 -29.40
CA ALA A 131 52.87 10.51 -29.38
C ALA A 131 53.56 11.84 -29.02
N SER A 132 52.97 12.98 -29.39
CA SER A 132 53.49 14.33 -29.10
C SER A 132 52.97 14.92 -27.78
N ARG A 133 52.73 14.07 -26.77
CA ARG A 133 52.30 14.50 -25.42
C ARG A 133 53.34 15.46 -24.79
N PRO A 134 52.96 16.69 -24.41
CA PRO A 134 53.82 17.60 -23.66
C PRO A 134 53.91 17.20 -22.18
N ASP A 135 54.99 17.61 -21.50
CA ASP A 135 55.19 17.40 -20.05
C ASP A 135 54.16 18.17 -19.20
N THR A 136 53.68 19.33 -19.67
CA THR A 136 52.58 20.09 -19.09
C THR A 136 51.41 20.18 -20.07
N VAL A 137 50.27 19.58 -19.71
CA VAL A 137 49.10 19.55 -20.59
C VAL A 137 48.35 20.88 -20.53
N ASP A 138 48.57 21.71 -21.55
CA ASP A 138 47.85 22.97 -21.71
C ASP A 138 46.43 22.77 -22.27
N SER A 139 45.54 23.73 -21.99
CA SER A 139 44.16 23.76 -22.50
C SER A 139 44.07 23.66 -24.03
N PHE A 140 45.10 24.13 -24.73
CA PHE A 140 45.23 24.05 -26.19
C PHE A 140 45.49 22.62 -26.69
N TRP A 141 46.40 21.89 -26.03
CA TRP A 141 46.67 20.48 -26.38
C TRP A 141 45.44 19.62 -26.12
N LEU A 142 44.74 19.87 -25.01
CA LEU A 142 43.50 19.15 -24.68
C LEU A 142 42.37 19.44 -25.68
N GLY A 143 42.27 20.69 -26.16
CA GLY A 143 41.34 21.05 -27.25
C GLY A 143 41.66 20.28 -28.54
N GLY A 144 42.93 20.26 -28.94
CA GLY A 144 43.38 19.51 -30.11
C GLY A 144 43.17 18.00 -29.99
N LEU A 145 43.33 17.42 -28.80
CA LEU A 145 43.03 16.02 -28.54
C LEU A 145 41.52 15.75 -28.67
N SER A 146 40.67 16.62 -28.09
CA SER A 146 39.22 16.53 -28.21
C SER A 146 38.78 16.55 -29.68
N ASP A 147 39.30 17.48 -30.47
CA ASP A 147 38.96 17.61 -31.89
C ASP A 147 39.39 16.36 -32.68
N ALA A 148 40.58 15.82 -32.42
CA ALA A 148 41.08 14.60 -33.07
C ALA A 148 40.23 13.36 -32.71
N VAL A 149 39.77 13.24 -31.46
CA VAL A 149 38.87 12.17 -31.02
C VAL A 149 37.49 12.30 -31.67
N VAL A 150 36.96 13.52 -31.76
CA VAL A 150 35.66 13.80 -32.43
C VAL A 150 35.75 13.47 -33.91
N ASP A 151 36.80 13.91 -34.61
CA ASP A 151 36.99 13.65 -36.04
C ASP A 151 37.08 12.14 -36.31
N MET A 152 37.88 11.41 -35.53
CA MET A 152 37.98 9.94 -35.62
C MET A 152 36.62 9.25 -35.43
N GLU A 153 35.86 9.62 -34.40
CA GLU A 153 34.56 9.00 -34.10
C GLU A 153 33.48 9.34 -35.15
N LEU A 154 33.50 10.57 -35.69
CA LEU A 154 32.59 10.99 -36.77
C LEU A 154 32.83 10.18 -38.05
N TRP A 155 34.09 9.99 -38.45
CA TRP A 155 34.41 9.19 -39.63
C TRP A 155 34.15 7.70 -39.41
N PHE A 156 34.39 7.20 -38.20
CA PHE A 156 34.06 5.81 -37.85
C PHE A 156 32.56 5.52 -38.01
N ARG A 157 31.69 6.43 -37.56
CA ARG A 157 30.23 6.27 -37.68
C ARG A 157 29.69 6.38 -39.10
N LYS A 158 30.44 7.00 -40.03
CA LYS A 158 30.06 7.11 -41.44
C LYS A 158 30.34 5.82 -42.24
N LEU A 159 31.09 4.88 -41.68
CA LEU A 159 31.39 3.62 -42.33
C LEU A 159 30.22 2.64 -42.21
N SER A 160 29.75 2.16 -43.37
CA SER A 160 28.68 1.16 -43.44
C SER A 160 29.16 -0.23 -42.98
N LYS A 161 30.45 -0.55 -43.21
CA LYS A 161 31.10 -1.80 -42.82
C LYS A 161 32.55 -1.55 -42.40
N PRO A 162 32.85 -1.47 -41.09
CA PRO A 162 34.22 -1.27 -40.64
C PRO A 162 35.02 -2.58 -40.80
N GLU A 163 36.24 -2.49 -41.34
CA GLU A 163 37.18 -3.60 -41.42
C GLU A 163 37.80 -3.88 -40.04
N ASP A 164 38.09 -5.15 -39.75
CA ASP A 164 38.60 -5.58 -38.44
C ASP A 164 39.89 -4.84 -38.06
N GLN A 165 40.80 -4.61 -39.01
CA GLN A 165 42.04 -3.88 -38.79
C GLN A 165 41.81 -2.41 -38.39
N LEU A 166 40.83 -1.74 -38.99
CA LEU A 166 40.46 -0.36 -38.63
C LEU A 166 39.81 -0.30 -37.24
N CYS A 167 38.99 -1.30 -36.91
CA CYS A 167 38.44 -1.47 -35.57
C CYS A 167 39.54 -1.67 -34.51
N GLU A 168 40.53 -2.52 -34.79
CA GLU A 168 41.66 -2.77 -33.90
C GLU A 168 42.51 -1.51 -33.70
N ALA A 169 42.84 -0.79 -34.78
CA ALA A 169 43.59 0.46 -34.71
C ALA A 169 42.83 1.53 -33.91
N ARG A 170 41.52 1.68 -34.14
CA ARG A 170 40.65 2.55 -33.34
C ARG A 170 40.66 2.18 -31.86
N ASN A 171 40.46 0.91 -31.54
CA ASN A 171 40.41 0.44 -30.15
C ASN A 171 41.77 0.58 -29.44
N ALA A 172 42.89 0.45 -30.16
CA ALA A 172 44.21 0.75 -29.63
C ALA A 172 44.36 2.24 -29.27
N CYS A 173 43.97 3.14 -30.20
CA CYS A 173 43.99 4.58 -29.96
C CYS A 173 43.08 4.98 -28.80
N ILE A 174 41.84 4.47 -28.77
CA ILE A 174 40.88 4.74 -27.69
C ILE A 174 41.44 4.33 -26.33
N ARG A 175 42.05 3.14 -26.21
CA ARG A 175 42.68 2.69 -24.94
C ARG A 175 43.79 3.63 -24.48
N HIS A 176 44.58 4.17 -25.39
CA HIS A 176 45.64 5.13 -25.04
C HIS A 176 45.09 6.49 -24.65
N VAL A 177 44.11 7.02 -25.41
CA VAL A 177 43.40 8.25 -25.05
C VAL A 177 42.75 8.11 -23.69
N GLN A 178 42.04 7.00 -23.45
CA GLN A 178 41.37 6.72 -22.19
C GLN A 178 42.34 6.78 -21.01
N ARG A 179 43.49 6.08 -21.09
CA ARG A 179 44.49 6.10 -20.02
C ARG A 179 44.99 7.51 -19.70
N ILE A 180 45.30 8.29 -20.75
CA ILE A 180 45.82 9.66 -20.61
C ILE A 180 44.75 10.58 -20.01
N VAL A 181 43.51 10.50 -20.51
CA VAL A 181 42.41 11.36 -20.04
C VAL A 181 42.02 11.02 -18.61
N GLU A 182 42.06 9.74 -18.22
CA GLU A 182 41.84 9.31 -16.84
C GLU A 182 42.95 9.82 -15.88
N GLU A 183 44.23 9.75 -16.27
CA GLU A 183 45.35 10.34 -15.50
C GLU A 183 45.14 11.84 -15.29
N LEU A 184 44.86 12.57 -16.38
CA LEU A 184 44.63 14.02 -16.34
C LEU A 184 43.38 14.39 -15.54
N LEU A 185 42.35 13.55 -15.55
CA LEU A 185 41.15 13.77 -14.75
C LEU A 185 41.43 13.61 -13.25
N VAL A 186 42.23 12.62 -12.86
CA VAL A 186 42.66 12.45 -11.47
C VAL A 186 43.48 13.65 -11.00
N ASP A 187 44.40 14.13 -11.82
CA ASP A 187 45.24 15.30 -11.50
C ASP A 187 44.42 16.60 -11.44
N ASP A 188 43.49 16.81 -12.39
CA ASP A 188 42.62 17.99 -12.42
C ASP A 188 41.65 18.02 -11.22
N LEU A 189 41.14 16.86 -10.79
CA LEU A 189 40.28 16.73 -9.59
C LEU A 189 41.04 16.91 -8.27
N LYS A 190 42.35 16.63 -8.24
CA LYS A 190 43.22 16.94 -7.10
C LYS A 190 43.61 18.41 -7.05
N ALA A 191 43.72 19.06 -8.21
CA ALA A 191 44.06 20.47 -8.37
C ALA A 191 42.80 21.36 -8.39
N ASP A 192 42.67 22.24 -9.39
CA ASP A 192 41.69 23.32 -9.43
C ASP A 192 40.43 23.02 -10.26
N CYS A 193 40.24 21.81 -10.80
CA CYS A 193 39.08 21.42 -11.62
C CYS A 193 38.80 22.37 -12.81
N LEU A 194 39.83 22.67 -13.62
CA LEU A 194 39.72 23.63 -14.72
C LEU A 194 39.24 22.97 -16.02
N ASN A 195 39.63 21.70 -16.25
CA ASN A 195 39.39 21.01 -17.51
C ASN A 195 38.40 19.84 -17.40
N THR A 196 37.83 19.60 -16.22
CA THR A 196 36.95 18.46 -15.90
C THR A 196 35.83 18.26 -16.92
N GLY A 197 35.17 19.35 -17.34
CA GLY A 197 34.07 19.25 -18.33
C GLY A 197 34.52 18.77 -19.72
N ARG A 198 35.73 19.15 -20.16
CA ARG A 198 36.29 18.71 -21.46
C ARG A 198 36.76 17.27 -21.38
N LEU A 199 37.42 16.90 -20.28
CA LEU A 199 37.87 15.53 -20.01
C LEU A 199 36.68 14.55 -19.96
N LEU A 200 35.60 14.92 -19.26
CA LEU A 200 34.37 14.13 -19.22
C LEU A 200 33.68 14.05 -20.59
N GLY A 201 33.71 15.13 -21.39
CA GLY A 201 33.22 15.11 -22.76
C GLY A 201 33.95 14.07 -23.63
N ILE A 202 35.30 14.04 -23.56
CA ILE A 202 36.11 13.04 -24.26
C ILE A 202 35.80 11.62 -23.74
N LEU A 203 35.72 11.42 -22.42
CA LEU A 203 35.37 10.13 -21.82
C LEU A 203 33.99 9.64 -22.22
N THR A 204 33.04 10.54 -22.41
CA THR A 204 31.68 10.23 -22.88
C THR A 204 31.70 9.77 -24.34
N LEU A 205 32.48 10.45 -25.20
CA LEU A 205 32.62 10.08 -26.61
C LEU A 205 33.28 8.71 -26.80
N ILE A 206 34.24 8.35 -25.94
CA ILE A 206 34.92 7.05 -25.99
C ILE A 206 34.27 5.95 -25.15
N SER A 207 33.13 6.23 -24.49
CA SER A 207 32.44 5.31 -23.56
C SER A 207 33.30 4.82 -22.38
N GLY A 208 34.26 5.63 -21.91
CA GLY A 208 35.22 5.30 -20.84
C GLY A 208 34.79 5.73 -19.43
N ILE A 209 33.56 6.19 -19.25
CA ILE A 209 33.05 6.81 -18.01
C ILE A 209 33.14 5.89 -16.79
N ASP A 210 32.86 4.59 -16.94
CA ASP A 210 32.83 3.65 -15.81
C ASP A 210 34.25 3.30 -15.32
N SER A 211 35.22 3.20 -16.25
CA SER A 211 36.64 3.02 -15.91
C SER A 211 37.19 4.24 -15.18
N ALA A 212 36.88 5.45 -15.68
CA ALA A 212 37.22 6.69 -15.01
C ALA A 212 36.60 6.79 -13.60
N SER A 213 35.35 6.33 -13.43
CA SER A 213 34.69 6.30 -12.12
C SER A 213 35.47 5.43 -11.13
N SER A 214 35.87 4.22 -11.55
CA SER A 214 36.67 3.29 -10.71
C SER A 214 38.00 3.92 -10.29
N ARG A 215 38.69 4.58 -11.22
CA ARG A 215 39.99 5.20 -10.97
C ARG A 215 39.90 6.41 -10.04
N ILE A 216 38.84 7.22 -10.15
CA ILE A 216 38.57 8.33 -9.22
C ILE A 216 38.33 7.79 -7.81
N MET A 217 37.57 6.70 -7.68
CA MET A 217 37.32 6.07 -6.38
C MET A 217 38.62 5.64 -5.70
N THR A 218 39.54 4.99 -6.41
CA THR A 218 40.79 4.46 -5.85
C THR A 218 41.90 5.50 -5.68
N GLU A 219 42.03 6.46 -6.59
CA GLU A 219 43.18 7.38 -6.61
C GLU A 219 42.90 8.77 -6.04
N VAL A 220 41.61 9.17 -5.90
CA VAL A 220 41.20 10.49 -5.42
C VAL A 220 40.41 10.39 -4.11
N ILE A 221 39.43 9.49 -4.05
CA ILE A 221 38.52 9.38 -2.90
C ILE A 221 39.16 8.53 -1.79
N ASP A 222 39.61 7.30 -2.09
CA ASP A 222 40.17 6.37 -1.09
C ASP A 222 41.36 6.93 -0.28
N PRO A 223 42.31 7.69 -0.86
CA PRO A 223 43.43 8.26 -0.11
C PRO A 223 43.02 9.36 0.89
N LYS A 224 41.84 9.97 0.70
CA LYS A 224 41.33 11.04 1.55
C LYS A 224 40.44 10.53 2.70
N VAL A 225 40.15 9.23 2.74
CA VAL A 225 39.34 8.59 3.78
C VAL A 225 40.27 7.89 4.76
N GLU A 226 40.32 8.36 6.01
CA GLU A 226 41.10 7.72 7.06
C GLU A 226 40.50 6.36 7.42
N LYS A 227 41.28 5.29 7.24
CA LYS A 227 40.88 3.92 7.56
C LYS A 227 41.13 3.64 9.05
N SER A 228 40.22 4.09 9.91
CA SER A 228 40.16 3.66 11.31
C SER A 228 38.96 2.75 11.53
N PHE A 229 39.19 1.53 12.01
CA PHE A 229 38.19 0.47 12.11
C PHE A 229 37.75 0.17 13.56
N ASP A 230 38.18 0.98 14.54
CA ASP A 230 37.96 0.68 15.96
C ASP A 230 36.47 0.77 16.37
N ASP A 231 35.70 1.66 15.73
CA ASP A 231 34.23 1.71 15.81
C ASP A 231 33.66 1.87 14.40
N LEU A 232 33.01 0.82 13.89
CA LEU A 232 32.37 0.81 12.58
C LEU A 232 31.30 1.92 12.43
N GLY A 233 30.61 2.29 13.51
CA GLY A 233 29.63 3.37 13.48
C GLY A 233 30.26 4.74 13.25
N LEU A 234 31.34 5.04 13.99
CA LEU A 234 32.12 6.27 13.80
C LEU A 234 32.85 6.28 12.44
N PHE A 235 33.31 5.12 11.98
CA PHE A 235 33.93 4.99 10.67
C PHE A 235 32.96 5.34 9.53
N LEU A 236 31.72 4.86 9.60
CA LEU A 236 30.68 5.25 8.62
C LEU A 236 30.36 6.74 8.70
N GLU A 237 30.22 7.30 9.90
CA GLU A 237 30.02 8.75 10.08
C GLU A 237 31.15 9.56 9.45
N ASN A 238 32.41 9.14 9.62
CA ASN A 238 33.57 9.78 9.00
C ASN A 238 33.55 9.68 7.47
N ILE A 239 33.23 8.51 6.90
CA ILE A 239 33.10 8.33 5.45
C ILE A 239 32.04 9.28 4.88
N LEU A 240 30.84 9.32 5.48
CA LEU A 240 29.74 10.15 5.02
C LEU A 240 30.10 11.65 5.11
N ALA A 241 30.73 12.07 6.21
CA ALA A 241 31.20 13.44 6.39
C ALA A 241 32.27 13.83 5.35
N LYS A 242 33.25 12.96 5.10
CA LYS A 242 34.32 13.21 4.12
C LYS A 242 33.79 13.27 2.70
N VAL A 243 32.80 12.45 2.35
CA VAL A 243 32.13 12.50 1.04
C VAL A 243 31.39 13.83 0.85
N ASN A 244 30.70 14.33 1.88
CA ASN A 244 30.07 15.65 1.84
C ASN A 244 31.09 16.78 1.71
N GLU A 245 32.20 16.74 2.46
CA GLU A 245 33.29 17.72 2.36
C GLU A 245 33.89 17.75 0.95
N LEU A 246 34.14 16.59 0.34
CA LEU A 246 34.66 16.48 -1.03
C LEU A 246 33.69 17.04 -2.06
N ARG A 247 32.39 16.78 -1.87
CA ARG A 247 31.35 17.33 -2.73
C ARG A 247 31.31 18.85 -2.65
N GLU A 248 31.37 19.42 -1.45
CA GLU A 248 31.40 20.87 -1.24
C GLU A 248 32.66 21.49 -1.82
N GLU A 249 33.82 20.84 -1.66
CA GLU A 249 35.11 21.25 -2.24
C GLU A 249 35.02 21.32 -3.77
N TRP A 250 34.55 20.24 -4.41
CA TRP A 250 34.43 20.18 -5.87
C TRP A 250 33.36 21.14 -6.39
N SER A 251 32.22 21.26 -5.71
CA SER A 251 31.17 22.21 -6.09
C SER A 251 31.67 23.66 -6.02
N SER A 252 32.38 24.00 -4.96
CA SER A 252 32.98 25.34 -4.80
C SER A 252 34.02 25.65 -5.88
N LYS A 253 34.87 24.68 -6.23
CA LYS A 253 35.86 24.82 -7.32
C LYS A 253 35.18 24.98 -8.69
N LEU A 254 34.15 24.19 -8.99
CA LEU A 254 33.41 24.27 -10.25
C LEU A 254 32.65 25.59 -10.42
N ILE A 255 32.08 26.13 -9.34
CA ILE A 255 31.41 27.44 -9.33
C ILE A 255 32.42 28.57 -9.57
N LYS A 256 33.59 28.53 -8.90
CA LYS A 256 34.65 29.54 -9.07
C LYS A 256 35.16 29.61 -10.51
N ASN A 257 35.20 28.48 -11.22
CA ASN A 257 35.71 28.39 -12.58
C ASN A 257 34.64 28.59 -13.67
N ALA A 258 33.41 28.98 -13.30
CA ALA A 258 32.28 29.18 -14.22
C ALA A 258 31.99 27.99 -15.16
N MET A 259 32.27 26.77 -14.70
CA MET A 259 32.02 25.56 -15.48
C MET A 259 30.53 25.20 -15.46
N ARG A 260 30.06 24.38 -16.41
CA ARG A 260 28.66 23.89 -16.43
C ARG A 260 28.41 22.88 -15.30
N VAL A 261 28.25 23.39 -14.08
CA VAL A 261 28.05 22.63 -12.83
C VAL A 261 26.95 21.57 -12.99
N SER A 262 25.82 21.90 -13.63
CA SER A 262 24.69 20.98 -13.83
C SER A 262 25.00 19.74 -14.66
N THR A 263 26.02 19.78 -15.53
CA THR A 263 26.40 18.64 -16.38
C THR A 263 27.47 17.75 -15.74
N ILE A 264 28.31 18.31 -14.86
CA ILE A 264 29.47 17.62 -14.27
C ILE A 264 29.11 17.00 -12.92
N THR A 265 28.31 17.71 -12.12
CA THR A 265 27.91 17.28 -10.77
C THR A 265 27.25 15.89 -10.73
N PRO A 266 26.35 15.51 -11.67
CA PRO A 266 25.76 14.16 -11.66
C PRO A 266 26.78 13.03 -11.77
N PHE A 267 27.87 13.23 -12.53
CA PHE A 267 28.94 12.24 -12.66
C PHE A 267 29.77 12.15 -11.38
N LEU A 268 30.11 13.29 -10.79
CA LEU A 268 30.87 13.32 -9.53
C LEU A 268 30.05 12.73 -8.37
N ASP A 269 28.76 13.07 -8.31
CA ASP A 269 27.82 12.47 -7.35
C ASP A 269 27.70 10.96 -7.56
N LYS A 270 27.64 10.48 -8.81
CA LYS A 270 27.71 9.03 -9.11
C LYS A 270 28.99 8.42 -8.55
N CYS A 271 30.15 9.06 -8.71
CA CYS A 271 31.43 8.53 -8.21
C CYS A 271 31.46 8.45 -6.67
N LEU A 272 31.08 9.53 -6.00
CA LEU A 272 31.04 9.63 -4.54
C LEU A 272 30.07 8.61 -3.92
N LEU A 273 28.85 8.51 -4.46
CA LEU A 273 27.85 7.58 -3.94
C LEU A 273 28.20 6.11 -4.24
N THR A 274 28.79 5.83 -5.41
CA THR A 274 29.23 4.47 -5.73
C THR A 274 30.42 4.05 -4.87
N TYR A 275 31.30 4.99 -4.44
CA TYR A 275 32.33 4.71 -3.45
C TYR A 275 31.72 4.25 -2.11
N ILE A 276 30.68 4.95 -1.63
CA ILE A 276 29.95 4.54 -0.41
C ILE A 276 29.41 3.11 -0.55
N VAL A 277 28.80 2.77 -1.69
CA VAL A 277 28.33 1.41 -1.96
C VAL A 277 29.48 0.39 -1.88
N SER A 278 30.61 0.68 -2.53
CA SER A 278 31.78 -0.20 -2.51
C SER A 278 32.35 -0.41 -1.10
N MET A 279 32.39 0.66 -0.29
CA MET A 279 32.86 0.60 1.09
C MET A 279 31.91 -0.20 1.98
N LEU A 280 30.59 0.00 1.82
CA LEU A 280 29.57 -0.77 2.52
C LEU A 280 29.69 -2.27 2.20
N ASP A 281 29.82 -2.62 0.93
CA ASP A 281 29.94 -4.02 0.50
C ASP A 281 31.24 -4.69 1.00
N SER A 282 32.34 -3.94 1.12
CA SER A 282 33.66 -4.47 1.48
C SER A 282 33.91 -4.57 2.98
N HIS A 283 33.44 -3.59 3.76
CA HIS A 283 33.81 -3.43 5.18
C HIS A 283 32.64 -3.56 6.14
N PHE A 284 31.40 -3.41 5.68
CA PHE A 284 30.22 -3.35 6.54
C PHE A 284 29.31 -4.58 6.44
N GLY A 285 29.81 -5.72 5.93
CA GLY A 285 29.00 -6.95 5.80
C GLY A 285 28.30 -7.39 7.10
N SER A 286 28.95 -7.21 8.26
CA SER A 286 28.41 -7.47 9.61
C SER A 286 27.41 -6.42 10.13
N VAL A 287 27.35 -5.26 9.49
CA VAL A 287 26.44 -4.15 9.80
C VAL A 287 25.26 -4.14 8.84
N LEU A 288 25.45 -4.59 7.59
CA LEU A 288 24.38 -4.76 6.61
C LEU A 288 23.44 -5.92 6.98
N VAL A 289 23.99 -6.96 7.60
CA VAL A 289 23.25 -8.04 8.25
C VAL A 289 23.32 -7.82 9.76
N PRO A 290 22.21 -7.49 10.43
CA PRO A 290 22.25 -7.08 11.84
C PRO A 290 22.70 -8.23 12.74
N ILE A 291 23.94 -8.12 13.25
CA ILE A 291 24.46 -8.94 14.36
C ILE A 291 24.31 -8.17 15.68
N ASP A 292 24.56 -6.86 15.64
CA ASP A 292 24.27 -5.91 16.72
C ASP A 292 23.17 -4.93 16.26
N ASN A 293 22.02 -4.98 16.93
CA ASN A 293 20.88 -4.14 16.61
C ASN A 293 21.14 -2.64 16.86
N ARG A 294 21.97 -2.28 17.85
CA ARG A 294 22.25 -0.87 18.17
C ARG A 294 23.15 -0.26 17.12
N LEU A 295 24.20 -0.99 16.74
CA LEU A 295 25.13 -0.55 15.72
C LEU A 295 24.44 -0.47 14.34
N PHE A 296 23.56 -1.43 14.01
CA PHE A 296 22.71 -1.36 12.82
C PHE A 296 21.81 -0.12 12.82
N HIS A 297 21.08 0.14 13.91
CA HIS A 297 20.16 1.29 14.02
C HIS A 297 20.90 2.61 13.88
N ARG A 298 22.02 2.78 14.59
CA ARG A 298 22.86 3.98 14.48
C ARG A 298 23.33 4.19 13.04
N CYS A 299 23.93 3.17 12.41
CA CYS A 299 24.46 3.29 11.05
C CYS A 299 23.36 3.60 10.03
N TYR A 300 22.22 2.90 10.10
CA TYR A 300 21.11 3.12 9.17
C TYR A 300 20.48 4.50 9.35
N SER A 301 20.31 4.98 10.58
CA SER A 301 19.77 6.31 10.86
C SER A 301 20.66 7.39 10.26
N ARG A 302 21.99 7.28 10.42
CA ARG A 302 22.95 8.21 9.81
C ARG A 302 22.92 8.18 8.28
N VAL A 303 22.75 7.01 7.68
CA VAL A 303 22.58 6.88 6.23
C VAL A 303 21.28 7.55 5.77
N CYS A 304 20.19 7.41 6.52
CA CYS A 304 18.93 8.11 6.22
C CYS A 304 19.05 9.63 6.33
N GLU A 305 19.74 10.14 7.35
CA GLU A 305 20.06 11.56 7.49
C GLU A 305 20.87 12.05 6.28
N PHE A 306 21.94 11.33 5.92
CA PHE A 306 22.76 11.64 4.76
C PHE A 306 21.95 11.66 3.46
N ILE A 307 21.07 10.68 3.23
CA ILE A 307 20.22 10.63 2.03
C ILE A 307 19.23 11.81 2.00
N ARG A 308 18.70 12.22 3.16
CA ARG A 308 17.78 13.37 3.27
C ARG A 308 18.48 14.68 2.98
N ASP A 309 19.71 14.83 3.46
CA ASP A 309 20.47 16.06 3.35
C ASP A 309 21.24 16.17 2.02
N TRP A 310 21.22 15.11 1.18
CA TRP A 310 21.90 15.10 -0.12
C TRP A 310 21.21 16.03 -1.14
N PRO A 311 21.91 17.07 -1.65
CA PRO A 311 21.38 17.96 -2.69
C PRO A 311 21.21 17.23 -4.05
N ASP A 312 20.24 17.68 -4.86
CA ASP A 312 19.89 17.05 -6.15
C ASP A 312 19.53 15.55 -6.07
N ALA A 313 18.94 15.11 -4.94
CA ALA A 313 18.54 13.72 -4.68
C ALA A 313 17.68 13.06 -5.79
N VAL A 314 17.01 13.85 -6.63
CA VAL A 314 16.22 13.36 -7.78
C VAL A 314 17.12 12.69 -8.84
N ILE A 315 18.29 13.27 -9.12
CA ILE A 315 19.22 12.80 -10.17
C ILE A 315 19.94 11.54 -9.70
N SER A 316 20.34 11.50 -8.43
CA SER A 316 21.08 10.40 -7.82
C SER A 316 20.19 9.34 -7.14
N ARG A 317 18.87 9.41 -7.34
CA ARG A 317 17.87 8.60 -6.63
C ARG A 317 18.14 7.10 -6.71
N THR A 318 18.61 6.61 -7.85
CA THR A 318 18.89 5.18 -8.04
C THR A 318 19.98 4.68 -7.11
N ILE A 319 21.09 5.42 -7.00
CA ILE A 319 22.24 5.03 -6.18
C ILE A 319 21.94 5.25 -4.69
N LEU A 320 21.24 6.32 -4.33
CA LEU A 320 20.77 6.56 -2.96
C LEU A 320 19.84 5.44 -2.48
N LYS A 321 18.93 4.95 -3.35
CA LYS A 321 18.13 3.75 -3.07
C LYS A 321 18.99 2.51 -2.89
N MET A 322 20.00 2.31 -3.75
CA MET A 322 20.92 1.18 -3.61
C MET A 322 21.65 1.18 -2.26
N ILE A 323 22.15 2.33 -1.81
CA ILE A 323 22.80 2.48 -0.48
C ILE A 323 21.84 2.08 0.64
N ARG A 324 20.60 2.58 0.60
CA ARG A 324 19.57 2.25 1.61
C ARG A 324 19.19 0.77 1.59
N ASP A 325 18.94 0.21 0.41
CA ASP A 325 18.39 -1.14 0.24
C ASP A 325 19.42 -2.25 0.51
N ARG A 326 20.71 -1.90 0.66
CA ARG A 326 21.75 -2.82 1.16
C ARG A 326 21.53 -3.25 2.60
N PHE A 327 20.88 -2.42 3.43
CA PHE A 327 20.59 -2.74 4.82
C PHE A 327 19.39 -3.68 4.92
N ASN A 328 19.58 -4.84 5.57
CA ASN A 328 18.51 -5.82 5.70
C ASN A 328 17.54 -5.48 6.84
N LEU A 329 16.62 -4.56 6.56
CA LEU A 329 15.57 -4.12 7.48
C LEU A 329 14.64 -5.24 7.95
N ILE A 330 14.48 -6.32 7.15
CA ILE A 330 13.64 -7.46 7.52
C ILE A 330 14.29 -8.25 8.66
N VAL A 331 15.59 -8.51 8.57
CA VAL A 331 16.31 -9.26 9.62
C VAL A 331 16.39 -8.43 10.89
N TYR A 332 16.65 -7.13 10.79
CA TYR A 332 16.62 -6.20 11.92
C TYR A 332 15.27 -6.26 12.66
N PHE A 333 14.17 -6.07 11.91
CA PHE A 333 12.83 -6.14 12.45
C PHE A 333 12.54 -7.50 13.10
N LYS A 334 12.93 -8.61 12.46
CA LYS A 334 12.72 -9.96 13.02
C LYS A 334 13.51 -10.18 14.30
N LEU A 335 14.79 -9.80 14.37
CA LEU A 335 15.63 -10.02 15.55
C LEU A 335 15.11 -9.24 16.76
N GLN A 336 14.74 -7.97 16.57
CA GLN A 336 14.23 -7.18 17.68
C GLN A 336 12.82 -7.61 18.12
N THR A 337 11.97 -8.03 17.18
CA THR A 337 10.59 -8.44 17.49
C THR A 337 10.51 -9.86 18.05
N ASN A 338 11.46 -10.75 17.72
CA ASN A 338 11.42 -12.15 18.14
C ASN A 338 11.44 -12.29 19.67
N ASN A 339 12.33 -11.57 20.37
CA ASN A 339 12.40 -11.61 21.84
C ASN A 339 11.10 -11.13 22.50
N LEU A 340 10.49 -10.07 21.96
CA LEU A 340 9.19 -9.58 22.43
C LEU A 340 8.06 -10.59 22.16
N LEU A 341 8.07 -11.21 20.98
CA LEU A 341 7.05 -12.17 20.59
C LEU A 341 7.15 -13.49 21.36
N THR A 342 8.35 -13.96 21.69
CA THR A 342 8.54 -15.15 22.54
C THR A 342 8.00 -14.91 23.93
N LYS A 343 8.36 -13.80 24.58
CA LYS A 343 7.85 -13.44 25.92
C LYS A 343 6.31 -13.38 25.97
N MET A 344 5.69 -12.86 24.91
CA MET A 344 4.22 -12.81 24.79
C MET A 344 3.57 -14.17 24.50
N ASN A 345 4.24 -15.03 23.72
CA ASN A 345 3.69 -16.34 23.38
C ASN A 345 3.79 -17.33 24.55
N ASP A 346 4.85 -17.24 25.35
CA ASP A 346 5.07 -18.12 26.51
C ASP A 346 4.00 -17.92 27.59
N ASN A 347 3.44 -16.70 27.70
CA ASN A 347 2.39 -16.34 28.67
C ASN A 347 0.97 -16.33 28.08
N LYS A 348 0.75 -16.96 26.92
CA LYS A 348 -0.54 -16.93 26.20
C LYS A 348 -1.59 -17.87 26.83
N GLU A 349 -1.18 -18.94 27.50
CA GLU A 349 -2.12 -19.91 28.07
C GLU A 349 -2.75 -19.40 29.38
N PRO A 350 -4.07 -19.57 29.58
CA PRO A 350 -4.76 -19.19 30.83
C PRO A 350 -4.15 -19.83 32.09
N SER A 351 -3.53 -21.01 31.95
CA SER A 351 -2.85 -21.77 33.00
C SER A 351 -1.53 -21.13 33.48
N ALA A 352 -0.95 -20.21 32.71
CA ALA A 352 0.27 -19.49 33.06
C ALA A 352 -0.01 -18.14 33.76
N PHE A 353 -1.27 -17.86 34.14
CA PHE A 353 -1.68 -16.59 34.73
C PHE A 353 -0.98 -16.34 36.07
N LYS A 354 -0.33 -15.18 36.20
CA LYS A 354 0.29 -14.72 37.45
C LYS A 354 -0.15 -13.29 37.77
N LEU A 355 -0.49 -13.08 39.05
CA LEU A 355 -0.76 -11.76 39.62
C LEU A 355 0.57 -11.10 40.00
N ILE A 356 0.72 -9.82 39.64
CA ILE A 356 1.89 -9.03 40.03
C ILE A 356 1.77 -8.77 41.54
N THR A 357 2.66 -9.37 42.33
CA THR A 357 2.78 -9.10 43.76
C THR A 357 3.94 -8.12 43.99
N ALA A 358 3.96 -7.42 45.12
CA ALA A 358 5.01 -6.43 45.44
C ALA A 358 6.46 -6.99 45.42
N ALA A 359 6.64 -8.32 45.36
CA ALA A 359 7.94 -8.95 45.16
C ALA A 359 8.38 -8.97 43.67
N THR A 360 7.43 -9.06 42.73
CA THR A 360 7.71 -9.12 41.27
C THR A 360 8.06 -7.75 40.68
N SER A 361 7.62 -6.65 41.30
CA SER A 361 8.03 -5.28 40.93
C SER A 361 9.49 -4.98 41.29
N VAL A 362 10.04 -5.63 42.34
CA VAL A 362 11.44 -5.49 42.77
C VAL A 362 12.41 -6.27 41.86
N GLU A 363 11.98 -7.40 41.29
CA GLU A 363 12.76 -8.14 40.29
C GLU A 363 12.80 -7.42 38.91
N ARG A 364 11.70 -6.76 38.50
CA ARG A 364 11.69 -5.98 37.24
C ARG A 364 12.56 -4.73 37.28
N SER A 365 12.67 -4.06 38.43
CA SER A 365 13.59 -2.94 38.61
C SER A 365 15.05 -3.41 38.56
N SER A 366 15.35 -4.62 39.04
CA SER A 366 16.71 -5.19 39.01
C SER A 366 17.11 -5.90 37.71
N GLU A 367 16.19 -6.42 36.89
CA GLU A 367 16.48 -6.89 35.52
C GLU A 367 16.66 -5.73 34.52
N SER A 368 15.95 -4.62 34.73
CA SER A 368 16.15 -3.38 33.96
C SER A 368 17.55 -2.78 34.21
N GLU A 369 18.07 -2.90 35.43
CA GLU A 369 19.42 -2.47 35.80
C GLU A 369 20.53 -3.45 35.35
N LYS A 370 20.27 -4.76 35.34
CA LYS A 370 21.28 -5.77 34.92
C LYS A 370 21.61 -5.75 33.43
N ASN A 371 20.70 -5.26 32.58
CA ASN A 371 20.99 -5.07 31.15
C ASN A 371 21.79 -3.78 30.83
N GLN A 372 22.25 -3.03 31.85
CA GLN A 372 23.06 -1.82 31.68
C GLN A 372 24.50 -1.90 32.25
N ILE A 373 24.94 -3.02 32.82
CA ILE A 373 26.28 -3.09 33.42
C ILE A 373 27.16 -4.10 32.68
N THR A 374 27.88 -3.61 31.66
CA THR A 374 29.32 -3.92 31.46
C THR A 374 30.02 -2.72 30.78
N SER A 375 30.93 -2.09 31.54
CA SER A 375 32.08 -1.20 31.23
C SER A 375 32.06 -0.32 29.97
N ASP A 376 32.36 0.99 29.99
CA ASP A 376 33.53 1.59 30.65
C ASP A 376 33.40 3.13 30.83
N GLY A 377 34.23 3.69 31.71
CA GLY A 377 34.03 4.98 32.39
C GLY A 377 34.23 6.31 31.65
N ASN A 378 33.82 7.37 32.38
CA ASN A 378 34.07 8.81 32.20
C ASN A 378 33.41 9.55 31.02
N HIS A 379 32.16 9.98 31.20
CA HIS A 379 31.66 11.30 30.77
C HIS A 379 30.44 11.72 31.63
N PRO A 380 30.15 13.03 31.78
CA PRO A 380 29.39 13.57 32.91
C PRO A 380 27.90 13.24 32.81
N ARG A 381 27.36 12.77 33.95
CA ARG A 381 25.95 12.48 34.21
C ARG A 381 25.07 13.68 33.83
N MET A 382 24.42 13.63 32.67
CA MET A 382 23.22 14.43 32.41
C MET A 382 22.08 13.84 33.25
N ARG A 383 21.50 14.71 34.09
CA ARG A 383 20.35 14.42 34.94
C ARG A 383 19.26 13.70 34.13
N SER A 384 18.95 12.48 34.51
CA SER A 384 17.68 11.83 34.21
C SER A 384 16.56 12.78 34.63
N PHE A 385 15.72 13.18 33.68
CA PHE A 385 14.45 13.82 33.97
C PHE A 385 13.60 12.82 34.75
N SER A 386 13.57 13.01 36.06
CA SER A 386 12.55 12.46 36.95
C SER A 386 11.25 13.20 36.65
N LEU A 387 10.34 12.55 35.94
CA LEU A 387 8.92 12.89 36.01
C LEU A 387 8.32 11.94 37.05
N ASP A 388 8.16 12.47 38.26
CA ASP A 388 7.16 12.02 39.21
C ASP A 388 5.79 12.17 38.53
N ASP A 389 5.06 11.07 38.34
CA ASP A 389 3.58 11.03 38.30
C ASP A 389 3.14 9.55 38.25
N ASP A 390 2.57 9.09 39.37
CA ASP A 390 1.77 7.88 39.58
C ASP A 390 2.14 6.59 38.81
N GLU A 391 2.82 5.66 39.49
CA GLU A 391 2.91 4.24 39.08
C GLU A 391 1.49 3.64 39.01
N VAL A 392 0.85 3.75 37.85
CA VAL A 392 -0.43 3.09 37.57
C VAL A 392 -0.20 1.58 37.63
N LYS A 393 -0.74 0.94 38.67
CA LYS A 393 -0.54 -0.47 38.99
C LYS A 393 -1.25 -1.35 37.95
N LEU A 394 -0.50 -1.91 37.01
CA LEU A 394 -0.95 -3.08 36.26
C LEU A 394 -0.86 -4.30 37.18
N HIS A 395 -1.92 -5.10 37.23
CA HIS A 395 -2.07 -6.19 38.18
C HIS A 395 -1.79 -7.57 37.55
N CYS A 396 -1.93 -7.70 36.22
CA CYS A 396 -1.60 -8.90 35.47
C CYS A 396 -0.24 -8.79 34.76
N GLU A 397 0.54 -9.88 34.84
CA GLU A 397 1.84 -9.97 34.17
C GLU A 397 1.72 -9.87 32.64
N TYR A 398 0.68 -10.43 32.03
CA TYR A 398 0.45 -10.36 30.59
C TYR A 398 0.11 -8.93 30.12
N SER A 399 -0.72 -8.22 30.88
CA SER A 399 -1.07 -6.82 30.64
C SER A 399 0.17 -5.91 30.67
N ALA A 400 1.06 -6.12 31.64
CA ALA A 400 2.32 -5.38 31.73
C ALA A 400 3.27 -5.69 30.57
N ILE A 401 3.47 -6.96 30.23
CA ILE A 401 4.31 -7.38 29.10
C ILE A 401 3.77 -6.80 27.78
N PHE A 402 2.45 -6.73 27.62
CA PHE A 402 1.82 -6.12 26.45
C PHE A 402 2.15 -4.61 26.35
N VAL A 403 1.96 -3.85 27.42
CA VAL A 403 2.25 -2.40 27.46
C VAL A 403 3.74 -2.14 27.25
N ASP A 404 4.62 -2.90 27.90
CA ASP A 404 6.07 -2.80 27.74
C ASP A 404 6.50 -3.13 26.31
N SER A 405 5.90 -4.16 25.71
CA SER A 405 6.17 -4.54 24.31
C SER A 405 5.72 -3.45 23.34
N LEU A 406 4.52 -2.91 23.51
CA LEU A 406 4.01 -1.83 22.66
C LEU A 406 4.86 -0.56 22.81
N THR A 407 5.21 -0.18 24.05
CA THR A 407 6.07 0.98 24.32
C THR A 407 7.46 0.79 23.70
N SER A 408 8.06 -0.39 23.88
CA SER A 408 9.40 -0.73 23.37
C SER A 408 9.50 -0.65 21.85
N LEU A 409 8.45 -1.08 21.12
CA LEU A 409 8.42 -1.00 19.65
C LEU A 409 8.51 0.42 19.10
N TRP A 410 8.00 1.40 19.84
CA TRP A 410 7.97 2.79 19.42
C TRP A 410 9.04 3.66 20.08
N ARG A 411 10.00 3.08 20.82
CA ARG A 411 11.18 3.81 21.32
C ARG A 411 12.09 4.28 20.18
N ASP A 412 12.81 5.36 20.41
CA ASP A 412 13.72 5.94 19.41
C ASP A 412 14.88 5.00 19.03
N ASP A 413 15.33 4.18 19.98
CA ASP A 413 16.37 3.16 19.77
C ASP A 413 15.93 1.99 18.86
N PHE A 414 14.62 1.81 18.67
CA PHE A 414 14.05 0.75 17.84
C PHE A 414 13.54 1.32 16.51
N TYR A 415 12.86 2.46 16.60
CA TYR A 415 12.09 3.04 15.51
C TYR A 415 12.97 3.47 14.34
N LEU A 416 12.58 3.05 13.14
CA LEU A 416 13.08 3.54 11.87
C LEU A 416 11.89 3.87 10.97
N ALA A 417 11.84 5.07 10.38
CA ALA A 417 10.74 5.48 9.51
C ALA A 417 10.50 4.52 8.32
N SER A 418 11.55 3.82 7.89
CA SER A 418 11.51 2.85 6.78
C SER A 418 10.78 1.53 7.10
N ILE A 419 10.49 1.25 8.37
CA ILE A 419 9.74 0.05 8.82
C ILE A 419 8.42 0.43 9.50
N LEU A 420 7.94 1.66 9.30
CA LEU A 420 6.71 2.17 9.92
C LEU A 420 5.50 1.26 9.61
N ASP A 421 5.40 0.77 8.38
CA ASP A 421 4.35 -0.17 7.93
C ASP A 421 4.36 -1.47 8.74
N LYS A 422 5.56 -2.05 8.95
CA LYS A 422 5.74 -3.30 9.70
C LYS A 422 5.53 -3.10 11.20
N LEU A 423 5.95 -1.96 11.73
CA LEU A 423 5.75 -1.58 13.13
C LEU A 423 4.28 -1.41 13.45
N TRP A 424 3.54 -0.75 12.56
CA TRP A 424 2.10 -0.60 12.71
C TRP A 424 1.36 -1.94 12.59
N ASP A 425 1.69 -2.75 11.57
CA ASP A 425 1.12 -4.09 11.42
C ASP A 425 1.36 -4.97 12.67
N LEU A 426 2.57 -4.92 13.23
CA LEU A 426 2.86 -5.62 14.48
C LEU A 426 2.08 -5.06 15.67
N SER A 427 1.96 -3.73 15.79
CA SER A 427 1.16 -3.10 16.85
C SER A 427 -0.29 -3.58 16.80
N MET A 428 -0.88 -3.67 15.61
CA MET A 428 -2.23 -4.22 15.41
C MET A 428 -2.32 -5.70 15.77
N LYS A 429 -1.31 -6.51 15.40
CA LYS A 429 -1.23 -7.92 15.80
C LYS A 429 -1.09 -8.10 17.31
N LEU A 430 -0.36 -7.22 17.99
CA LEU A 430 -0.26 -7.25 19.46
C LEU A 430 -1.61 -6.94 20.10
N LEU A 431 -2.32 -5.91 19.60
CA LEU A 431 -3.68 -5.57 20.05
C LEU A 431 -4.65 -6.74 19.84
N GLU A 432 -4.61 -7.36 18.66
CA GLU A 432 -5.42 -8.56 18.37
C GLU A 432 -5.06 -9.72 19.32
N LYS A 433 -3.78 -9.99 19.54
CA LYS A 433 -3.33 -11.03 20.48
C LYS A 433 -3.88 -10.80 21.88
N TYR A 434 -3.80 -9.57 22.40
CA TYR A 434 -4.35 -9.23 23.71
C TYR A 434 -5.87 -9.46 23.76
N SER A 435 -6.61 -9.04 22.73
CA SER A 435 -8.04 -9.31 22.63
C SER A 435 -8.35 -10.81 22.61
N THR A 436 -7.58 -11.63 21.87
CA THR A 436 -7.79 -13.09 21.83
C THR A 436 -7.42 -13.78 23.14
N TRP A 437 -6.48 -13.24 23.89
CA TRP A 437 -6.14 -13.72 25.23
C TRP A 437 -7.28 -13.44 26.22
N LEU A 438 -7.88 -12.24 26.17
CA LEU A 438 -9.09 -11.93 26.92
C LEU A 438 -10.25 -12.87 26.56
N ASP A 439 -10.45 -13.17 25.27
CA ASP A 439 -11.45 -14.14 24.82
C ASP A 439 -11.22 -15.54 25.41
N ALA A 440 -9.96 -15.99 25.45
CA ALA A 440 -9.60 -17.28 26.02
C ALA A 440 -9.85 -17.32 27.54
N LEU A 441 -9.53 -16.23 28.26
CA LEU A 441 -9.82 -16.10 29.68
C LEU A 441 -11.31 -16.08 29.98
N ILE A 442 -12.09 -15.29 29.23
CA ILE A 442 -13.56 -15.22 29.39
C ILE A 442 -14.17 -16.60 29.21
N LYS A 443 -13.81 -17.33 28.14
CA LYS A 443 -14.30 -18.70 27.91
C LYS A 443 -13.86 -19.69 28.98
N PHE A 444 -12.67 -19.50 29.57
CA PHE A 444 -12.19 -20.37 30.64
C PHE A 444 -13.06 -20.22 31.90
N PHE A 445 -13.38 -18.98 32.28
CA PHE A 445 -14.21 -18.70 33.47
C PHE A 445 -15.73 -18.81 33.24
N GLU A 446 -16.21 -18.86 32.00
CA GLU A 446 -17.62 -19.16 31.67
C GLU A 446 -17.99 -20.63 31.92
N ASN A 447 -17.04 -21.55 31.74
CA ASN A 447 -17.32 -22.99 31.67
C ASN A 447 -17.13 -23.74 33.00
N ASP A 448 -16.41 -23.19 33.99
CA ASP A 448 -16.15 -23.86 35.28
C ASP A 448 -15.94 -22.87 36.45
N GLU A 449 -16.25 -23.30 37.69
CA GLU A 449 -15.78 -22.68 38.95
C GLU A 449 -14.29 -22.97 39.21
N ASN A 450 -13.43 -22.83 38.19
CA ASN A 450 -12.04 -23.23 38.30
C ASN A 450 -11.21 -22.19 39.05
N LYS A 451 -10.63 -22.62 40.18
CA LYS A 451 -9.51 -21.93 40.83
C LYS A 451 -8.26 -22.08 39.97
N ILE A 452 -7.54 -20.99 39.79
CA ILE A 452 -6.17 -21.02 39.25
C ILE A 452 -5.26 -20.79 40.47
N ASP A 453 -4.47 -21.80 40.81
CA ASP A 453 -3.63 -21.86 42.02
C ASP A 453 -4.39 -21.62 43.35
N GLU A 454 -3.86 -20.77 44.24
CA GLU A 454 -4.43 -20.41 45.55
C GLU A 454 -5.51 -19.31 45.48
N TYR A 455 -5.78 -18.74 44.29
CA TYR A 455 -6.68 -17.60 44.14
C TYR A 455 -8.06 -18.01 43.60
N ASP A 456 -9.10 -17.43 44.19
CA ASP A 456 -10.46 -17.58 43.67
C ASP A 456 -10.59 -16.87 42.31
N GLY A 457 -11.23 -17.52 41.34
CA GLY A 457 -11.34 -17.01 39.96
C GLY A 457 -11.95 -15.62 39.83
N TRP A 458 -12.84 -15.22 40.75
CA TRP A 458 -13.42 -13.87 40.77
C TRP A 458 -12.37 -12.79 41.08
N ARG A 459 -11.34 -13.08 41.90
CA ARG A 459 -10.25 -12.12 42.17
C ARG A 459 -9.39 -11.91 40.95
N ILE A 460 -9.13 -12.97 40.16
CA ILE A 460 -8.37 -12.87 38.90
C ILE A 460 -9.12 -11.98 37.91
N LEU A 461 -10.43 -12.23 37.75
CA LEU A 461 -11.29 -11.42 36.88
C LEU A 461 -11.33 -9.95 37.30
N CYS A 462 -11.33 -9.65 38.61
CA CYS A 462 -11.28 -8.29 39.11
C CYS A 462 -9.97 -7.55 38.75
N ALA A 463 -8.81 -8.24 38.75
CA ALA A 463 -7.55 -7.64 38.25
C ALA A 463 -7.62 -7.36 36.75
N VAL A 464 -8.07 -8.35 35.97
CA VAL A 464 -8.12 -8.23 34.50
C VAL A 464 -9.08 -7.11 34.08
N TYR A 465 -10.20 -6.94 34.78
CA TYR A 465 -11.14 -5.84 34.52
C TYR A 465 -10.50 -4.45 34.73
N GLY A 466 -9.76 -4.25 35.83
CA GLY A 466 -9.06 -3.00 36.12
C GLY A 466 -7.91 -2.74 35.13
N ASP A 467 -7.17 -3.78 34.77
CA ASP A 467 -6.11 -3.71 33.76
C ASP A 467 -6.65 -3.33 32.38
N CYS A 468 -7.85 -3.76 32.00
CA CYS A 468 -8.45 -3.40 30.70
C CYS A 468 -8.68 -1.88 30.57
N LEU A 469 -9.12 -1.21 31.65
CA LEU A 469 -9.27 0.25 31.67
C LEU A 469 -7.92 0.96 31.58
N THR A 470 -6.94 0.45 32.34
CA THR A 470 -5.57 0.99 32.34
C THR A 470 -4.88 0.80 30.99
N ILE A 471 -5.12 -0.33 30.31
CA ILE A 471 -4.56 -0.60 28.99
C ILE A 471 -5.19 0.31 27.94
N ASP A 472 -6.52 0.51 27.97
CA ASP A 472 -7.20 1.36 27.00
C ASP A 472 -6.66 2.79 27.04
N THR A 473 -6.52 3.35 28.25
CA THR A 473 -5.91 4.67 28.46
C THR A 473 -4.45 4.72 28.00
N ARG A 474 -3.62 3.75 28.41
CA ARG A 474 -2.20 3.70 28.02
C ARG A 474 -1.96 3.57 26.53
N ILE A 475 -2.81 2.83 25.79
CA ILE A 475 -2.67 2.73 24.34
C ILE A 475 -2.85 4.09 23.68
N PHE A 476 -3.84 4.88 24.12
CA PHE A 476 -4.03 6.23 23.61
C PHE A 476 -2.88 7.17 24.01
N ASP A 477 -2.35 7.05 25.23
CA ASP A 477 -1.19 7.82 25.66
C ASP A 477 0.05 7.51 24.82
N ILE A 478 0.36 6.22 24.60
CA ILE A 478 1.47 5.80 23.74
C ILE A 478 1.25 6.31 22.31
N ALA A 479 0.01 6.25 21.82
CA ALA A 479 -0.32 6.75 20.50
C ALA A 479 -0.06 8.26 20.39
N LEU A 480 -0.50 9.04 21.37
CA LEU A 480 -0.34 10.49 21.39
C LEU A 480 1.12 10.94 21.57
N THR A 481 1.85 10.27 22.46
CA THR A 481 3.22 10.64 22.84
C THR A 481 4.27 10.15 21.85
N SER A 482 4.10 8.95 21.29
CA SER A 482 5.16 8.27 20.53
C SER A 482 4.77 8.01 19.08
N ILE A 483 3.55 7.53 18.82
CA ILE A 483 3.15 7.09 17.47
C ILE A 483 2.81 8.29 16.57
N TRP A 484 1.99 9.23 17.05
CA TRP A 484 1.51 10.37 16.25
C TRP A 484 2.61 11.34 15.81
N PRO A 485 3.59 11.72 16.65
CA PRO A 485 4.70 12.55 16.19
C PRO A 485 5.44 11.89 15.03
N LYS A 486 5.76 10.60 15.16
CA LYS A 486 6.51 9.82 14.17
C LYS A 486 5.75 9.63 12.85
N ILE A 487 4.44 9.44 12.90
CA ILE A 487 3.60 9.35 11.68
C ILE A 487 3.49 10.70 10.98
N ARG A 488 3.37 11.80 11.74
CA ARG A 488 3.30 13.16 11.19
C ARG A 488 4.61 13.60 10.55
N GLU A 489 5.75 13.17 11.08
CA GLU A 489 7.07 13.42 10.46
C GLU A 489 7.17 12.83 9.05
N VAL A 490 6.50 11.70 8.78
CA VAL A 490 6.44 11.09 7.44
C VAL A 490 5.41 11.78 6.54
N GLY A 491 4.61 12.71 7.06
CA GLY A 491 3.58 13.44 6.32
C GLY A 491 2.26 12.68 6.14
N LEU A 492 2.02 11.64 6.96
CA LEU A 492 0.78 10.86 6.92
C LEU A 492 -0.27 11.42 7.89
N ASP A 493 -1.54 11.31 7.49
CA ASP A 493 -2.66 11.65 8.37
C ASP A 493 -2.89 10.56 9.42
N VAL A 494 -3.12 10.99 10.66
CA VAL A 494 -3.26 10.16 11.84
C VAL A 494 -4.69 9.63 12.02
N THR A 495 -5.68 10.24 11.35
CA THR A 495 -7.11 9.93 11.56
C THR A 495 -7.44 8.43 11.41
N MET A 496 -6.96 7.78 10.35
CA MET A 496 -7.19 6.36 10.10
C MET A 496 -6.58 5.46 11.18
N PHE A 497 -5.39 5.83 11.68
CA PHE A 497 -4.73 5.10 12.76
C PHE A 497 -5.51 5.25 14.07
N GLY A 498 -6.03 6.46 14.35
CA GLY A 498 -6.90 6.72 15.50
C GLY A 498 -8.19 5.88 15.46
N GLN A 499 -8.83 5.74 14.30
CA GLN A 499 -10.02 4.92 14.13
C GLN A 499 -9.76 3.44 14.47
N CYS A 500 -8.58 2.90 14.14
CA CYS A 500 -8.19 1.54 14.52
C CYS A 500 -8.10 1.38 16.04
N LEU A 501 -7.53 2.37 16.75
CA LEU A 501 -7.45 2.35 18.21
C LEU A 501 -8.84 2.49 18.85
N SER A 502 -9.70 3.36 18.32
CA SER A 502 -11.10 3.46 18.77
C SER A 502 -11.88 2.16 18.56
N ALA A 503 -11.63 1.43 17.46
CA ALA A 503 -12.23 0.13 17.23
C ALA A 503 -11.74 -0.93 18.25
N PHE A 504 -10.47 -0.87 18.65
CA PHE A 504 -9.94 -1.71 19.72
C PHE A 504 -10.56 -1.35 21.08
N SER A 505 -10.64 -0.07 21.44
CA SER A 505 -11.29 0.41 22.67
C SER A 505 -12.76 -0.05 22.75
N SER A 506 -13.49 0.02 21.63
CA SER A 506 -14.85 -0.49 21.54
C SER A 506 -14.93 -2.01 21.82
N ARG A 507 -13.96 -2.79 21.33
CA ARG A 507 -13.88 -4.23 21.63
C ARG A 507 -13.55 -4.50 23.09
N ILE A 508 -12.59 -3.77 23.68
CA ILE A 508 -12.25 -3.90 25.09
C ILE A 508 -13.45 -3.55 25.98
N THR A 509 -14.21 -2.53 25.63
CA THR A 509 -15.44 -2.16 26.35
C THR A 509 -16.46 -3.31 26.34
N VAL A 510 -16.66 -3.98 25.20
CA VAL A 510 -17.51 -5.18 25.12
C VAL A 510 -16.95 -6.33 25.96
N LYS A 511 -15.63 -6.51 26.02
CA LYS A 511 -15.00 -7.55 26.86
C LYS A 511 -15.14 -7.24 28.35
N ARG A 512 -15.06 -5.97 28.76
CA ARG A 512 -15.28 -5.54 30.15
C ARG A 512 -16.70 -5.87 30.62
N THR A 513 -17.72 -5.61 29.81
CA THR A 513 -19.11 -5.96 30.19
C THR A 513 -19.32 -7.48 30.32
N GLN A 514 -18.64 -8.29 29.50
CA GLN A 514 -18.64 -9.75 29.64
C GLN A 514 -17.96 -10.19 30.94
N LEU A 515 -16.78 -9.65 31.26
CA LEU A 515 -16.08 -9.92 32.52
C LEU A 515 -16.94 -9.51 33.73
N GLU A 516 -17.57 -8.35 33.68
CA GLU A 516 -18.47 -7.87 34.74
C GLU A 516 -19.61 -8.85 35.00
N ASN A 517 -20.28 -9.33 33.95
CA ASN A 517 -21.37 -10.29 34.09
C ASN A 517 -20.91 -11.62 34.73
N ILE A 518 -19.70 -12.09 34.40
CA ILE A 518 -19.12 -13.30 34.99
C ILE A 518 -18.76 -13.07 36.47
N ILE A 519 -18.17 -11.91 36.79
CA ILE A 519 -17.85 -11.51 38.17
C ILE A 519 -19.13 -11.47 39.02
N VAL A 520 -20.18 -10.79 38.54
CA VAL A 520 -21.48 -10.71 39.22
C VAL A 520 -22.04 -12.11 39.45
N ARG A 521 -22.11 -12.93 38.40
CA ARG A 521 -22.62 -14.31 38.49
C ARG A 521 -21.86 -15.15 39.51
N ASN A 522 -20.53 -15.09 39.51
CA ASN A 522 -19.69 -15.89 40.40
C ASN A 522 -19.86 -15.46 41.87
N ILE A 523 -19.90 -14.16 42.14
CA ILE A 523 -20.08 -13.64 43.51
C ILE A 523 -21.50 -13.90 44.01
N VAL A 524 -22.52 -13.68 43.17
CA VAL A 524 -23.92 -13.98 43.49
C VAL A 524 -24.08 -15.47 43.81
N ALA A 525 -23.42 -16.37 43.09
CA ALA A 525 -23.42 -17.80 43.39
C ALA A 525 -22.80 -18.12 44.76
N LEU A 526 -21.66 -17.50 45.10
CA LEU A 526 -21.01 -17.65 46.41
C LEU A 526 -21.88 -17.11 47.55
N LEU A 527 -22.48 -15.93 47.37
CA LEU A 527 -23.39 -15.32 48.33
C LEU A 527 -24.65 -16.16 48.53
N ASN A 528 -25.27 -16.63 47.45
CA ASN A 528 -26.46 -17.47 47.51
C ASN A 528 -26.18 -18.80 48.23
N LYS A 529 -25.00 -19.40 48.00
CA LYS A 529 -24.56 -20.61 48.70
C LYS A 529 -24.39 -20.38 50.20
N ALA A 530 -23.81 -19.26 50.62
CA ALA A 530 -23.71 -18.89 52.03
C ALA A 530 -25.10 -18.60 52.64
N MET A 531 -25.94 -17.85 51.93
CA MET A 531 -27.29 -17.47 52.35
C MET A 531 -28.29 -18.63 52.39
N GLU A 532 -27.99 -19.78 51.78
CA GLU A 532 -28.83 -20.99 51.84
C GLU A 532 -29.04 -21.50 53.27
N GLY A 533 -28.13 -21.15 54.20
CA GLY A 533 -28.23 -21.42 55.63
C GLY A 533 -29.52 -20.93 56.30
N VAL A 534 -30.25 -20.00 55.67
CA VAL A 534 -31.59 -19.57 56.11
C VAL A 534 -32.58 -20.75 56.21
N SER A 535 -32.44 -21.74 55.33
CA SER A 535 -33.30 -22.92 55.28
C SER A 535 -33.10 -23.83 56.49
N ASP A 536 -31.94 -23.76 57.14
CA ASP A 536 -31.61 -24.54 58.33
C ASP A 536 -32.04 -23.87 59.63
N ILE A 537 -32.45 -22.59 59.64
CA ILE A 537 -32.91 -21.89 60.85
C ILE A 537 -33.98 -22.70 61.61
N PRO A 538 -35.01 -23.29 60.97
CA PRO A 538 -35.99 -24.12 61.68
C PRO A 538 -35.37 -25.31 62.42
N ARG A 539 -34.32 -25.93 61.87
CA ARG A 539 -33.63 -27.08 62.51
C ARG A 539 -32.85 -26.64 63.74
N HIS A 540 -32.32 -25.42 63.75
CA HIS A 540 -31.53 -24.90 64.86
C HIS A 540 -32.35 -24.63 66.12
N TYR A 541 -33.66 -24.39 65.99
CA TYR A 541 -34.51 -23.99 67.11
C TYR A 541 -35.57 -25.05 67.47
N ARG A 542 -36.11 -25.81 66.50
CA ARG A 542 -37.12 -26.86 66.77
C ARG A 542 -36.57 -27.95 67.70
N TRP A 543 -37.25 -28.19 68.82
CA TRP A 543 -36.89 -29.22 69.79
C TRP A 543 -35.48 -29.06 70.41
N THR A 544 -34.94 -27.84 70.39
CA THR A 544 -33.65 -27.51 71.00
C THR A 544 -33.84 -26.65 72.25
N LYS A 545 -32.97 -26.80 73.25
CA LYS A 545 -32.95 -25.92 74.44
C LYS A 545 -32.15 -24.63 74.21
N LYS A 546 -32.00 -24.19 72.95
CA LYS A 546 -31.20 -22.99 72.64
C LYS A 546 -31.89 -21.73 73.21
N PRO A 547 -31.08 -20.76 73.71
CA PRO A 547 -31.59 -19.48 74.20
C PRO A 547 -32.20 -18.67 73.04
N HIS A 548 -32.96 -17.63 73.39
CA HIS A 548 -33.55 -16.73 72.40
C HIS A 548 -32.44 -16.03 71.59
N PRO A 549 -32.58 -15.91 70.25
CA PRO A 549 -31.58 -15.23 69.43
C PRO A 549 -31.38 -13.78 69.84
N THR A 550 -30.12 -13.36 69.91
CA THR A 550 -29.68 -11.98 70.24
C THR A 550 -28.72 -11.41 69.20
N GLU A 551 -28.13 -12.28 68.37
CA GLU A 551 -27.15 -11.94 67.35
C GLU A 551 -27.61 -12.47 65.98
N VAL A 552 -27.07 -11.88 64.92
CA VAL A 552 -27.36 -12.30 63.53
C VAL A 552 -26.76 -13.68 63.27
N SER A 553 -27.39 -14.47 62.39
CA SER A 553 -26.94 -15.81 62.04
C SER A 553 -25.51 -15.82 61.48
N LEU A 554 -24.73 -16.85 61.83
CA LEU A 554 -23.34 -17.01 61.38
C LEU A 554 -23.19 -17.00 59.85
N TYR A 555 -24.11 -17.65 59.14
CA TYR A 555 -24.10 -17.71 57.67
C TYR A 555 -24.29 -16.32 57.03
N MET A 556 -24.99 -15.40 57.71
CA MET A 556 -25.16 -14.02 57.23
C MET A 556 -23.86 -13.21 57.41
N ASN A 557 -23.15 -13.41 58.52
CA ASN A 557 -21.84 -12.81 58.72
C ASN A 557 -20.83 -13.33 57.69
N GLU A 558 -20.86 -14.63 57.38
CA GLU A 558 -20.04 -15.24 56.32
C GLU A 558 -20.39 -14.67 54.94
N ALA A 559 -21.68 -14.55 54.60
CA ALA A 559 -22.12 -13.97 53.33
C ALA A 559 -21.67 -12.52 53.18
N PHE A 560 -21.88 -11.67 54.19
CA PHE A 560 -21.45 -10.28 54.12
C PHE A 560 -19.93 -10.11 54.22
N ALA A 561 -19.20 -11.06 54.83
CA ALA A 561 -17.74 -11.07 54.75
C ALA A 561 -17.25 -11.29 53.31
N ILE A 562 -17.90 -12.17 52.53
CA ILE A 562 -17.59 -12.36 51.10
C ILE A 562 -17.85 -11.07 50.32
N PHE A 563 -18.97 -10.40 50.57
CA PHE A 563 -19.32 -9.13 49.92
C PHE A 563 -18.35 -8.00 50.27
N ASN A 564 -17.94 -7.88 51.53
CA ASN A 564 -16.96 -6.89 51.96
C ASN A 564 -15.57 -7.18 51.40
N ALA A 565 -15.15 -8.46 51.36
CA ALA A 565 -13.90 -8.85 50.73
C ALA A 565 -13.88 -8.52 49.24
N PHE A 566 -15.01 -8.64 48.53
CA PHE A 566 -15.13 -8.15 47.17
C PHE A 566 -14.93 -6.64 47.06
N LYS A 567 -15.60 -5.84 47.90
CA LYS A 567 -15.44 -4.38 47.89
C LYS A 567 -14.00 -3.94 48.19
N GLU A 568 -13.33 -4.60 49.13
CA GLU A 568 -11.92 -4.34 49.44
C GLU A 568 -11.00 -4.69 48.27
N GLU A 569 -11.21 -5.85 47.64
CA GLU A 569 -10.42 -6.30 46.49
C GLU A 569 -10.57 -5.35 45.30
N VAL A 570 -11.80 -4.91 45.02
CA VAL A 570 -12.09 -3.99 43.92
C VAL A 570 -11.57 -2.58 44.20
N GLY A 571 -11.73 -2.08 45.43
CA GLY A 571 -11.18 -0.79 45.85
C GLY A 571 -9.65 -0.75 45.80
N SER A 572 -8.99 -1.89 45.99
CA SER A 572 -7.52 -1.99 45.87
C SER A 572 -7.00 -2.03 44.43
N ARG A 573 -7.87 -2.23 43.43
CA ARG A 573 -7.50 -2.57 42.04
C ARG A 573 -7.90 -1.56 40.97
N SER A 574 -7.93 -0.27 41.34
CA SER A 574 -8.09 0.86 40.39
C SER A 574 -9.41 0.90 39.62
N TRP A 575 -10.50 0.34 40.16
CA TRP A 575 -11.84 0.49 39.58
C TRP A 575 -12.39 1.90 39.86
N GLY A 576 -13.22 2.43 38.96
CA GLY A 576 -13.87 3.72 39.19
C GLY A 576 -14.97 3.62 40.26
N ASP A 577 -15.11 4.61 41.14
CA ASP A 577 -16.08 4.59 42.25
C ASP A 577 -17.53 4.30 41.78
N GLU A 578 -17.93 4.83 40.63
CA GLU A 578 -19.24 4.59 40.02
C GLU A 578 -19.41 3.12 39.53
N GLU A 579 -18.35 2.52 38.98
CA GLU A 579 -18.35 1.12 38.55
C GLU A 579 -18.46 0.19 39.77
N ILE A 580 -17.75 0.50 40.85
CA ILE A 580 -17.80 -0.24 42.12
C ILE A 580 -19.22 -0.21 42.69
N GLU A 581 -19.84 0.97 42.71
CA GLU A 581 -21.19 1.14 43.24
C GLU A 581 -22.23 0.38 42.41
N ASN A 582 -22.17 0.50 41.07
CA ASN A 582 -23.10 -0.17 40.16
C ASN A 582 -23.00 -1.70 40.24
N VAL A 583 -21.78 -2.26 40.23
CA VAL A 583 -21.58 -3.72 40.34
C VAL A 583 -21.97 -4.22 41.73
N SER A 584 -21.66 -3.47 42.78
CA SER A 584 -22.08 -3.81 44.15
C SER A 584 -23.61 -3.83 44.30
N LYS A 585 -24.32 -2.87 43.69
CA LYS A 585 -25.78 -2.83 43.66
C LYS A 585 -26.36 -4.06 42.97
N ARG A 586 -25.85 -4.41 41.78
CA ARG A 586 -26.29 -5.60 41.02
C ARG A 586 -26.11 -6.90 41.81
N ILE A 587 -24.92 -7.10 42.39
CA ILE A 587 -24.62 -8.30 43.19
C ILE A 587 -25.58 -8.41 44.37
N LEU A 588 -25.75 -7.32 45.12
CA LEU A 588 -26.57 -7.35 46.33
C LEU A 588 -28.06 -7.50 46.01
N ASP A 589 -28.57 -6.86 44.96
CA ASP A 589 -29.97 -6.98 44.52
C ASP A 589 -30.32 -8.44 44.12
N GLU A 590 -29.49 -9.06 43.27
CA GLU A 590 -29.71 -10.43 42.82
C GLU A 590 -29.63 -11.43 43.98
N SER A 591 -28.65 -11.28 44.89
CA SER A 591 -28.50 -12.15 46.06
C SER A 591 -29.62 -11.95 47.09
N LEU A 592 -30.00 -10.71 47.39
CA LEU A 592 -31.09 -10.42 48.32
C LEU A 592 -32.45 -10.87 47.77
N GLY A 593 -32.67 -10.74 46.46
CA GLY A 593 -33.86 -11.27 45.80
C GLY A 593 -34.01 -12.78 45.98
N ALA A 594 -32.92 -13.54 45.78
CA ALA A 594 -32.89 -14.99 46.01
C ALA A 594 -33.08 -15.35 47.50
N PHE A 595 -32.43 -14.61 48.40
CA PHE A 595 -32.58 -14.78 49.85
C PHE A 595 -34.02 -14.54 50.30
N CYS A 596 -34.68 -13.47 49.81
CA CYS A 596 -36.07 -13.15 50.17
C CYS A 596 -37.04 -14.28 49.80
N VAL A 597 -36.85 -14.93 48.64
CA VAL A 597 -37.66 -16.10 48.24
C VAL A 597 -37.49 -17.24 49.23
N LYS A 598 -36.26 -17.50 49.69
CA LYS A 598 -35.98 -18.57 50.67
C LYS A 598 -36.50 -18.23 52.06
N ALA A 599 -36.33 -16.99 52.51
CA ALA A 599 -36.87 -16.49 53.76
C ALA A 599 -38.41 -16.62 53.79
N GLU A 600 -39.08 -16.27 52.69
CA GLU A 600 -40.52 -16.42 52.53
C GLU A 600 -40.97 -17.88 52.67
N GLN A 601 -40.28 -18.83 52.03
CA GLN A 601 -40.55 -20.28 52.18
C GLN A 601 -40.38 -20.75 53.63
N VAL A 602 -39.39 -20.23 54.34
CA VAL A 602 -39.16 -20.54 55.77
C VAL A 602 -40.31 -19.98 56.62
N ILE A 603 -40.73 -18.73 56.40
CA ILE A 603 -41.86 -18.13 57.11
C ILE A 603 -43.14 -18.94 56.88
N GLU A 604 -43.44 -19.29 55.63
CA GLU A 604 -44.62 -20.10 55.30
C GLU A 604 -44.60 -21.48 55.96
N SER A 605 -43.45 -22.15 55.95
CA SER A 605 -43.27 -23.44 56.65
C SER A 605 -43.53 -23.31 58.15
N VAL A 606 -43.06 -22.22 58.76
CA VAL A 606 -43.25 -21.91 60.18
C VAL A 606 -44.72 -21.60 60.49
N GLU A 607 -45.40 -20.79 59.68
CA GLU A 607 -46.84 -20.48 59.79
C GLU A 607 -47.74 -21.73 59.65
N GLN A 608 -47.44 -22.60 58.69
CA GLN A 608 -48.16 -23.86 58.50
C GLN A 608 -47.97 -24.83 59.68
N THR A 609 -46.75 -24.90 60.21
CA THR A 609 -46.43 -25.73 61.38
C THR A 609 -47.12 -25.18 62.63
N GLY A 610 -47.07 -23.86 62.85
CA GLY A 610 -47.70 -23.17 63.98
C GLY A 610 -49.22 -23.32 63.98
N SER A 611 -49.86 -23.10 62.84
CA SER A 611 -51.32 -23.26 62.69
C SER A 611 -51.78 -24.71 62.90
N SER A 612 -51.00 -25.70 62.46
CA SER A 612 -51.25 -27.12 62.72
C SER A 612 -51.12 -27.48 64.20
N LEU A 613 -50.12 -26.94 64.90
CA LEU A 613 -49.91 -27.13 66.33
C LEU A 613 -51.02 -26.48 67.17
N GLN A 614 -51.48 -25.28 66.78
CA GLN A 614 -52.61 -24.61 67.42
C GLN A 614 -53.92 -25.39 67.23
N ARG A 615 -54.17 -25.93 66.03
CA ARG A 615 -55.32 -26.81 65.77
C ARG A 615 -55.24 -28.10 66.60
N PHE A 616 -54.06 -28.68 66.77
CA PHE A 616 -53.85 -29.86 67.62
C PHE A 616 -54.10 -29.54 69.10
N LYS A 617 -53.52 -28.45 69.63
CA LYS A 617 -53.76 -27.97 71.02
C LYS A 617 -55.24 -27.71 71.31
N ARG A 618 -55.98 -27.15 70.35
CA ARG A 618 -57.44 -26.94 70.47
C ARG A 618 -58.25 -28.25 70.47
N LYS A 619 -57.73 -29.33 69.88
CA LYS A 619 -58.42 -30.63 69.77
C LYS A 619 -58.16 -31.55 70.97
N THR A 620 -57.04 -31.37 71.69
CA THR A 620 -56.68 -32.13 72.89
C THR A 620 -57.11 -31.47 74.22
N GLY A 621 -57.62 -30.23 74.19
CA GLY A 621 -57.97 -29.47 75.39
C GLY A 621 -59.47 -29.49 75.74
N THR A 622 -59.94 -30.55 76.41
CA THR A 622 -61.15 -30.53 77.23
C THR A 622 -60.78 -30.90 78.66
N GLY A 623 -60.69 -29.90 79.55
CA GLY A 623 -60.56 -30.13 80.99
C GLY A 623 -59.76 -29.07 81.75
N ALA A 624 -60.49 -28.14 82.38
CA ALA A 624 -60.20 -27.41 83.62
C ALA A 624 -58.94 -26.51 83.74
N GLY A 625 -59.18 -25.27 84.19
CA GLY A 625 -58.21 -24.49 84.98
C GLY A 625 -57.77 -23.18 84.35
N ALA A 626 -58.47 -22.08 84.70
CA ALA A 626 -57.94 -20.74 84.58
C ALA A 626 -56.72 -20.59 85.50
N GLY A 627 -55.53 -20.69 84.92
CA GLY A 627 -54.25 -20.40 85.56
C GLY A 627 -53.38 -19.61 84.59
N SER A 628 -53.00 -18.42 85.00
CA SER A 628 -52.15 -17.49 84.26
C SER A 628 -50.73 -18.03 84.09
N ASP A 629 -50.48 -18.75 83.00
CA ASP A 629 -49.15 -18.81 82.40
C ASP A 629 -49.22 -18.14 81.03
N GLN A 630 -48.97 -16.83 81.01
CA GLN A 630 -48.54 -16.15 79.79
C GLN A 630 -47.17 -16.72 79.41
N VAL A 631 -47.15 -17.86 78.71
CA VAL A 631 -46.00 -18.19 77.88
C VAL A 631 -46.00 -17.12 76.80
N ASN A 632 -45.14 -16.11 76.95
CA ASN A 632 -44.92 -15.09 75.94
C ASN A 632 -44.77 -15.78 74.58
N ALA A 633 -45.55 -15.38 73.58
CA ALA A 633 -45.45 -15.93 72.23
C ALA A 633 -44.00 -15.90 71.68
N ALA A 634 -43.17 -14.98 72.21
CA ALA A 634 -41.74 -14.85 71.96
C ALA A 634 -40.89 -16.05 72.42
N ASP A 635 -41.29 -16.84 73.43
CA ASP A 635 -40.47 -17.92 73.99
C ASP A 635 -40.77 -19.30 73.37
N THR A 636 -41.61 -19.32 72.33
CA THR A 636 -41.92 -20.52 71.55
C THR A 636 -40.83 -20.77 70.49
N ASP A 637 -40.59 -22.03 70.11
CA ASP A 637 -39.67 -22.38 69.01
C ASP A 637 -40.01 -21.58 67.73
N GLU A 638 -41.30 -21.31 67.50
CA GLU A 638 -41.82 -20.49 66.39
C GLU A 638 -41.43 -19.01 66.51
N GLY A 639 -41.54 -18.44 67.72
CA GLY A 639 -41.12 -17.08 68.04
C GLY A 639 -39.60 -16.89 67.93
N LYS A 640 -38.81 -17.90 68.31
CA LYS A 640 -37.34 -17.89 68.16
C LYS A 640 -36.91 -17.92 66.69
N ILE A 641 -37.55 -18.74 65.86
CA ILE A 641 -37.27 -18.79 64.41
C ILE A 641 -37.59 -17.45 63.74
N ARG A 642 -38.76 -16.87 64.04
CA ARG A 642 -39.15 -15.55 63.49
C ARG A 642 -38.25 -14.43 63.98
N SER A 643 -37.84 -14.46 65.25
CA SER A 643 -36.93 -13.46 65.81
C SER A 643 -35.53 -13.53 65.19
N GLN A 644 -35.00 -14.74 64.92
CA GLN A 644 -33.73 -14.88 64.19
C GLN A 644 -33.85 -14.33 62.76
N LEU A 645 -34.92 -14.69 62.06
CA LEU A 645 -35.14 -14.23 60.69
C LEU A 645 -35.33 -12.71 60.61
N MET A 646 -35.95 -12.09 61.63
CA MET A 646 -36.02 -10.63 61.73
C MET A 646 -34.65 -9.99 61.90
N LEU A 647 -33.77 -10.55 62.75
CA LEU A 647 -32.40 -10.04 62.90
C LEU A 647 -31.62 -10.14 61.57
N ASP A 648 -31.77 -11.26 60.86
CA ASP A 648 -31.11 -11.49 59.57
C ASP A 648 -31.65 -10.56 58.46
N LEU A 649 -32.98 -10.35 58.41
CA LEU A 649 -33.63 -9.43 57.46
C LEU A 649 -33.30 -7.95 57.75
N ASN A 650 -33.19 -7.55 59.02
CA ASN A 650 -32.78 -6.18 59.40
C ASN A 650 -31.33 -5.88 58.99
N LEU A 651 -30.42 -6.86 59.05
CA LEU A 651 -29.06 -6.70 58.54
C LEU A 651 -29.07 -6.50 57.01
N CYS A 652 -29.85 -7.31 56.28
CA CYS A 652 -30.05 -7.14 54.84
C CYS A 652 -30.62 -5.77 54.48
N GLN A 653 -31.62 -5.30 55.23
CA GLN A 653 -32.24 -3.99 55.03
C GLN A 653 -31.22 -2.86 55.21
N THR A 654 -30.38 -2.93 56.24
CA THR A 654 -29.36 -1.91 56.51
C THR A 654 -28.32 -1.83 55.38
N ASN A 655 -27.85 -2.99 54.90
CA ASN A 655 -26.88 -3.06 53.82
C ASN A 655 -27.49 -2.69 52.45
N ALA A 656 -28.77 -2.99 52.22
CA ALA A 656 -29.51 -2.57 51.04
C ALA A 656 -29.77 -1.06 51.02
N ALA A 657 -30.17 -0.47 52.16
CA ALA A 657 -30.38 0.97 52.30
C ALA A 657 -29.07 1.76 52.14
N GLY A 658 -27.93 1.19 52.58
CA GLY A 658 -26.61 1.79 52.36
C GLY A 658 -26.17 1.85 50.89
N LEU A 659 -26.86 1.15 49.98
CA LEU A 659 -26.61 1.14 48.53
C LEU A 659 -27.83 1.63 47.73
N ASP A 660 -28.80 2.29 48.37
CA ASP A 660 -30.02 2.85 47.74
C ASP A 660 -30.84 1.81 46.93
N LEU A 661 -30.91 0.58 47.43
CA LEU A 661 -31.70 -0.50 46.83
C LEU A 661 -33.16 -0.49 47.35
N ASP A 662 -34.09 -1.01 46.53
CA ASP A 662 -35.50 -1.15 46.94
C ASP A 662 -35.65 -2.15 48.10
N THR A 663 -36.03 -1.65 49.26
CA THR A 663 -36.22 -2.45 50.48
C THR A 663 -37.67 -2.90 50.68
N SER A 664 -38.60 -2.57 49.79
CA SER A 664 -40.04 -2.81 49.96
C SER A 664 -40.36 -4.27 50.30
N ARG A 665 -39.76 -5.21 49.56
CA ARG A 665 -39.95 -6.66 49.77
C ARG A 665 -39.35 -7.15 51.10
N ILE A 666 -38.20 -6.61 51.51
CA ILE A 666 -37.56 -6.93 52.78
C ILE A 666 -38.42 -6.41 53.94
N ASN A 667 -38.97 -5.20 53.81
CA ASN A 667 -39.85 -4.58 54.81
C ASN A 667 -41.13 -5.38 55.01
N GLU A 668 -41.75 -5.87 53.93
CA GLU A 668 -42.92 -6.76 54.00
C GLU A 668 -42.60 -8.06 54.75
N LEU A 669 -41.44 -8.67 54.49
CA LEU A 669 -41.00 -9.89 55.18
C LEU A 669 -40.67 -9.64 56.66
N ILE A 670 -40.08 -8.48 57.01
CA ILE A 670 -39.85 -8.08 58.41
C ILE A 670 -41.18 -7.94 59.15
N ILE A 671 -42.17 -7.27 58.55
CA ILE A 671 -43.51 -7.13 59.12
C ILE A 671 -44.16 -8.51 59.30
N ARG A 672 -44.07 -9.38 58.29
CA ARG A 672 -44.64 -10.74 58.33
C ARG A 672 -43.95 -11.61 59.41
N ALA A 673 -42.65 -11.45 59.60
CA ALA A 673 -41.92 -12.13 60.67
C ALA A 673 -42.22 -11.55 62.07
N GLY A 674 -42.56 -10.26 62.17
CA GLY A 674 -42.92 -9.60 63.44
C GLY A 674 -44.36 -9.82 63.91
N LEU A 675 -45.27 -10.27 63.04
CA LEU A 675 -46.66 -10.53 63.39
C LEU A 675 -46.80 -11.80 64.25
N THR A 676 -46.75 -11.64 65.57
CA THR A 676 -47.21 -12.69 66.51
C THR A 676 -48.70 -12.90 66.33
N THR A 677 -49.16 -14.14 66.20
CA THR A 677 -50.58 -14.51 66.04
C THR A 677 -51.47 -13.82 67.08
N LYS A 678 -52.11 -12.70 66.72
CA LYS A 678 -53.34 -12.21 67.35
C LYS A 678 -54.47 -12.45 66.36
N SER A 679 -55.52 -13.11 66.84
CA SER A 679 -56.74 -13.39 66.08
C SER A 679 -57.36 -12.12 65.48
N PRO A 680 -57.99 -12.19 64.30
CA PRO A 680 -58.69 -11.05 63.72
C PRO A 680 -60.04 -10.89 64.42
N THR A 681 -60.25 -9.78 65.12
CA THR A 681 -61.58 -9.29 65.48
C THR A 681 -61.65 -7.79 65.24
N ASP A 682 -62.59 -7.46 64.34
CA ASP A 682 -63.43 -6.27 64.27
C ASP A 682 -62.98 -5.01 63.52
N ASN A 683 -63.58 -4.90 62.31
CA ASN A 683 -64.44 -3.82 61.82
C ASN A 683 -63.85 -2.42 61.60
N ILE A 684 -63.75 -2.02 60.32
CA ILE A 684 -64.32 -0.76 59.80
C ILE A 684 -64.86 -0.98 58.37
N ILE A 685 -66.17 -1.18 58.32
CA ILE A 685 -67.20 -0.57 57.45
C ILE A 685 -66.75 0.01 56.09
N LYS A 686 -67.27 -0.59 55.00
CA LYS A 686 -67.47 0.03 53.69
C LYS A 686 -68.63 1.04 53.75
N SER A 687 -68.41 2.27 53.29
CA SER A 687 -69.48 3.13 52.77
C SER A 687 -68.94 4.02 51.64
N GLY A 688 -69.65 4.02 50.50
CA GLY A 688 -69.32 4.80 49.32
C GLY A 688 -69.73 6.28 49.43
N PRO A 689 -69.34 7.12 48.45
CA PRO A 689 -69.58 8.56 48.49
C PRO A 689 -70.73 8.96 47.56
N ILE A 690 -71.74 9.71 48.03
CA ILE A 690 -72.53 10.58 47.13
C ILE A 690 -72.99 11.87 47.85
N HIS A 691 -72.93 12.96 47.07
CA HIS A 691 -73.60 14.27 47.14
C HIS A 691 -72.87 15.40 47.91
N SER A 692 -72.68 16.63 47.43
CA SER A 692 -72.87 17.30 46.12
C SER A 692 -72.60 18.82 46.27
N LEU A 693 -71.79 19.42 45.37
CA LEU A 693 -71.89 20.78 44.72
C LEU A 693 -71.99 22.08 45.60
N PRO A 694 -71.83 23.33 45.05
CA PRO A 694 -71.76 23.76 43.64
C PRO A 694 -70.69 24.83 43.23
N ASP A 695 -70.54 24.93 41.90
CA ASP A 695 -70.35 26.10 41.01
C ASP A 695 -69.26 27.18 41.24
N MET A 696 -68.36 27.30 40.25
CA MET A 696 -68.22 28.54 39.47
C MET A 696 -67.64 28.26 38.06
N SER A 697 -68.56 28.14 37.11
CA SER A 697 -68.63 28.78 35.78
C SER A 697 -67.39 29.48 35.16
N ILE A 698 -67.22 29.22 33.84
CA ILE A 698 -66.92 30.16 32.71
C ILE A 698 -65.57 29.99 31.97
N VAL A 699 -65.72 29.35 30.80
CA VAL A 699 -65.30 29.73 29.43
C VAL A 699 -63.94 29.25 28.87
N LYS A 700 -64.13 28.61 27.70
CA LYS A 700 -63.20 28.22 26.63
C LYS A 700 -62.24 29.35 26.22
N ASP A 701 -60.98 29.01 25.96
CA ASP A 701 -60.48 28.73 24.60
C ASP A 701 -59.27 27.79 24.66
#